data_AF-A0A7C7TL86-F1
#
_entry.id   AF-A0A7C7TL86-F1
#
_cell.length_a   1.000
_cell.length_b   1.000
_cell.length_c   1.000
_cell.angle_alpha   90.00
_cell.angle_beta   90.00
_cell.angle_gamma   90.00
#
_symmetry.space_group_name_H-M   'P 1'
#
loop_
_entity.id
_entity.type
_entity.pdbx_description
1 polymer ?
#
loop_
_entity_poly.entity_id
_entity_poly.type
_entity_poly.pdbx_seq_one_letter_code
_entity_poly.pdbx_strand_id
1 'polypeptide(L)'
;MTSSDDPKQSAIENTREELKQFPAPVLERYEIALEKLSGRLADETCQQWSTEGLEIARKTVRSWEAAAEFFDASVAVQRQLPSGQFLKWAKTGTSLCEDSPSLAVAYFKSSPKSMLRLRPRYIDDWANVCRALYRGTWKSSALACRLFEATPDLLESLSFEEFCHFGEFLEVLSRRSYDQAGDALGAGIDLFPKIPGDIDRFINLAQIVAEKSWRETAVLFDSATAALIELNSTHRAPLISLARRLVITGVSDAAGVLRDGANTVNRVPTDSRDRLLEMTDGIAAVSAPAAPEFLKIVPEVLERVTFDQMGQWQIEGIQTARESDEAAVSYFRLESPRSLEMLDSLSSSIELSRVRDIISMYCLALTGRNIDIQAAQALAEKNIGWFQGELPTTEGTTIYMPSVINRYTSKDENFGFFKVISTHQIGHIEFGSFAFDFNEPSFIFDDLRPRLPGATELKAAKAVDEEAKKKASAKPEVIVFGHESPVAASSVTPEPAAEQEAPEFLTDMSRFFDLFHERRLALDVFTVLESSRIDGNVAELYPGIMSMYAIVRGAALESRPEVTDLPAREALVEFMIRVSLGQVDDMIVPGEHKDAARKLRRLIRQVTTVDAIVEDAAEAAIRAYSILIDIKNDELDDDEFEQLEPEEEEESSDNDEEDVVDPEEVIQQFMGQASPDGEGEGEPEDGSDEQEFESEGEEEDYSSPQEVDYRGEFKPELSQLLSQMQMMESGEMSEGGEMEPITQEQLEEMMKNAPEMEMEQTEGEEGGDQQVSEMIENLMKELQKRDTENQQFQPGPSQHVDEDGGPLTATEPDTYTYPEWDFRANEYKPNWCMVHEKIMTDGEPHFFRETLAENAGLVSQIKRQFELVIPEMYRKQKRLEDGEEYDLDTVLEALIDIRIGVSPEEKLYWRRNKNERSVAVAFLLDLSASTAEAIDEAKKPSDDWGAPDDPVEYMVWLRSRRSEGLRRTYKRIVDVEKEGITLLVNSLETLGDAYGIYGFSGYGRENVEFYTIKDLDEKFTEIVPRRIDRIAPLHATRMGPAIRHTAAKLNEVEARSRFLFLISDGRPQDRGYSREGVEKEYAVHDTRQSLIEARNMGITPFCLTVDKAGHDYMKTMMEDFSYEVLPDISLLPKRLPQLYRNLTT
;
A
#
# COMPACT_ATOMS: atom_id res chain seq x y z
N MET A 1 65.59 -84.95 -1.66
CA MET A 1 64.43 -85.46 -2.44
C MET A 1 63.37 -84.38 -2.35
N THR A 2 63.04 -83.78 -3.51
CA THR A 2 61.90 -82.88 -3.81
C THR A 2 61.73 -81.67 -2.89
N SER A 3 62.30 -80.48 -3.16
CA SER A 3 62.00 -79.60 -4.31
C SER A 3 60.50 -79.45 -4.55
N SER A 4 59.90 -78.51 -3.83
CA SER A 4 58.80 -77.69 -4.34
C SER A 4 59.03 -76.24 -3.89
N ASP A 5 60.16 -75.66 -4.32
CA ASP A 5 60.22 -74.21 -4.50
C ASP A 5 59.25 -73.91 -5.63
N ASP A 6 57.99 -73.66 -5.28
CA ASP A 6 57.03 -73.12 -6.24
C ASP A 6 57.52 -71.70 -6.53
N PRO A 7 57.97 -71.36 -7.76
CA PRO A 7 58.47 -70.01 -8.08
C PRO A 7 57.43 -68.92 -7.76
N LYS A 8 56.19 -69.34 -7.50
CA LYS A 8 54.97 -68.61 -7.19
C LYS A 8 54.88 -68.08 -5.76
N GLN A 9 55.42 -68.79 -4.76
CA GLN A 9 55.55 -68.25 -3.39
C GLN A 9 56.65 -67.20 -3.33
N SER A 10 57.73 -67.37 -4.12
CA SER A 10 58.85 -66.43 -4.16
C SER A 10 58.44 -65.04 -4.67
N ALA A 11 57.51 -64.93 -5.62
CA ALA A 11 57.12 -63.63 -6.17
C ALA A 11 56.33 -62.77 -5.16
N ILE A 12 55.40 -63.37 -4.42
CA ILE A 12 54.62 -62.68 -3.38
C ILE A 12 55.51 -62.34 -2.18
N GLU A 13 56.41 -63.25 -1.77
CA GLU A 13 57.40 -62.99 -0.72
C GLU A 13 58.39 -61.89 -1.11
N ASN A 14 58.84 -61.84 -2.37
CA ASN A 14 59.68 -60.77 -2.88
C ASN A 14 58.95 -59.42 -2.85
N THR A 15 57.69 -59.36 -3.31
CA THR A 15 56.89 -58.13 -3.23
C THR A 15 56.70 -57.67 -1.78
N ARG A 16 56.48 -58.61 -0.85
CA ARG A 16 56.36 -58.31 0.59
C ARG A 16 57.64 -57.71 1.17
N GLU A 17 58.82 -58.25 0.83
CA GLU A 17 60.10 -57.69 1.27
C GLU A 17 60.36 -56.29 0.68
N GLU A 18 59.96 -56.06 -0.57
CA GLU A 18 60.10 -54.76 -1.22
C GLU A 18 59.14 -53.72 -0.65
N LEU A 19 57.93 -54.11 -0.25
CA LEU A 19 56.95 -53.21 0.39
C LEU A 19 57.38 -52.71 1.78
N LYS A 20 58.26 -53.44 2.50
CA LYS A 20 58.84 -52.98 3.79
C LYS A 20 59.66 -51.71 3.68
N GLN A 21 60.09 -51.33 2.48
CA GLN A 21 60.86 -50.12 2.23
C GLN A 21 60.00 -48.84 2.23
N PHE A 22 58.67 -49.00 2.23
CA PHE A 22 57.69 -47.92 2.26
C PHE A 22 57.07 -47.75 3.66
N PRO A 23 56.31 -46.66 3.92
CA PRO A 23 55.67 -46.45 5.22
C PRO A 23 54.79 -47.63 5.66
N ALA A 24 54.76 -47.89 6.97
CA ALA A 24 54.07 -49.03 7.59
C ALA A 24 52.63 -49.29 7.09
N PRO A 25 51.78 -48.26 6.83
CA PRO A 25 50.40 -48.49 6.36
C PRO A 25 50.29 -49.27 5.04
N VAL A 26 51.29 -49.21 4.16
CA VAL A 26 51.27 -49.90 2.86
C VAL A 26 51.36 -51.42 3.07
N LEU A 27 52.32 -51.85 3.88
CA LEU A 27 52.55 -53.27 4.17
C LEU A 27 51.42 -53.87 5.01
N GLU A 28 50.94 -53.13 6.02
CA GLU A 28 49.83 -53.58 6.87
C GLU A 28 48.55 -53.83 6.05
N ARG A 29 48.16 -52.87 5.19
CA ARG A 29 46.97 -53.01 4.33
C ARG A 29 47.14 -54.09 3.27
N TYR A 30 48.36 -54.24 2.73
CA TYR A 30 48.68 -55.34 1.81
C TYR A 30 48.47 -56.71 2.45
N GLU A 31 48.97 -56.93 3.66
CA GLU A 31 48.86 -58.23 4.36
C GLU A 31 47.40 -58.55 4.69
N ILE A 32 46.62 -57.57 5.16
CA ILE A 32 45.19 -57.71 5.44
C ILE A 32 44.40 -58.04 4.15
N ALA A 33 44.73 -57.39 3.04
CA ALA A 33 44.08 -57.62 1.76
C ALA A 33 44.47 -58.98 1.15
N LEU A 34 45.76 -59.34 1.23
CA LEU A 34 46.30 -60.61 0.74
C LEU A 34 45.65 -61.80 1.45
N GLU A 35 45.49 -61.75 2.78
CA GLU A 35 44.80 -62.81 3.52
C GLU A 35 43.37 -63.03 3.00
N LYS A 36 42.63 -61.95 2.76
CA LYS A 36 41.22 -61.99 2.32
C LYS A 36 41.04 -62.33 0.84
N LEU A 37 42.01 -62.00 0.00
CA LEU A 37 42.00 -62.26 -1.45
C LEU A 37 42.61 -63.62 -1.79
N SER A 38 43.51 -64.13 -0.96
CA SER A 38 44.06 -65.48 -1.05
C SER A 38 42.92 -66.50 -0.90
N GLY A 39 42.69 -67.30 -1.95
CA GLY A 39 41.57 -68.23 -2.04
C GLY A 39 40.33 -67.73 -2.79
N ARG A 40 40.24 -66.44 -3.13
CA ARG A 40 39.18 -65.87 -4.00
C ARG A 40 39.64 -65.58 -5.42
N LEU A 41 40.89 -65.14 -5.57
CA LEU A 41 41.52 -64.91 -6.87
C LEU A 41 42.37 -66.12 -7.25
N ALA A 42 42.49 -66.38 -8.56
CA ALA A 42 43.48 -67.32 -9.05
C ALA A 42 44.89 -66.80 -8.73
N ASP A 43 45.83 -67.72 -8.43
CA ASP A 43 47.18 -67.36 -7.97
C ASP A 43 47.90 -66.39 -8.92
N GLU A 44 47.72 -66.56 -10.24
CA GLU A 44 48.28 -65.68 -11.26
C GLU A 44 47.70 -64.26 -11.19
N THR A 45 46.39 -64.12 -10.95
CA THR A 45 45.72 -62.83 -10.77
C THR A 45 46.14 -62.16 -9.45
N CYS A 46 46.34 -62.95 -8.40
CA CYS A 46 46.81 -62.45 -7.10
C CYS A 46 48.26 -61.94 -7.17
N GLN A 47 49.11 -62.61 -7.95
CA GLN A 47 50.46 -62.13 -8.26
C GLN A 47 50.43 -60.84 -9.08
N GLN A 48 49.62 -60.77 -10.13
CA GLN A 48 49.47 -59.56 -10.94
C GLN A 48 48.97 -58.38 -10.09
N TRP A 49 47.97 -58.60 -9.23
CA TRP A 49 47.49 -57.60 -8.28
C TRP A 49 48.57 -57.10 -7.32
N SER A 50 49.36 -58.00 -6.74
CA SER A 50 50.47 -57.64 -5.84
C SER A 50 51.54 -56.81 -6.57
N THR A 51 51.87 -57.19 -7.80
CA THR A 51 52.84 -56.46 -8.64
C THR A 51 52.33 -55.06 -9.02
N GLU A 52 51.06 -54.92 -9.39
CA GLU A 52 50.47 -53.61 -9.71
C GLU A 52 50.49 -52.66 -8.49
N GLY A 53 50.17 -53.16 -7.29
CA GLY A 53 50.25 -52.35 -6.06
C GLY A 53 51.68 -51.90 -5.72
N LEU A 54 52.67 -52.75 -5.96
CA LEU A 54 54.08 -52.41 -5.82
C LEU A 54 54.55 -51.38 -6.87
N GLU A 55 54.10 -51.52 -8.12
CA GLU A 55 54.37 -50.54 -9.20
C GLU A 55 53.83 -49.17 -8.82
N ILE A 56 52.61 -49.08 -8.29
CA ILE A 56 52.03 -47.82 -7.78
C ILE A 56 52.91 -47.21 -6.68
N ALA A 57 53.34 -48.02 -5.69
CA ALA A 57 54.20 -47.54 -4.61
C ALA A 57 55.54 -46.98 -5.10
N ARG A 58 56.08 -47.52 -6.21
CA ARG A 58 57.39 -47.13 -6.77
C ARG A 58 57.37 -45.88 -7.65
N LYS A 59 56.21 -45.44 -8.15
CA LYS A 59 56.14 -44.34 -9.14
C LYS A 59 56.75 -43.03 -8.63
N THR A 60 56.40 -42.58 -7.43
CA THR A 60 56.86 -41.31 -6.86
C THR A 60 57.08 -41.40 -5.36
N VAL A 61 57.77 -40.42 -4.77
CA VAL A 61 58.02 -40.38 -3.31
C VAL A 61 56.73 -40.29 -2.48
N ARG A 62 55.61 -39.84 -3.07
CA ARG A 62 54.30 -39.72 -2.43
C ARG A 62 53.26 -40.75 -2.89
N SER A 63 53.57 -41.63 -3.86
CA SER A 63 52.59 -42.60 -4.38
C SER A 63 52.33 -43.79 -3.44
N TRP A 64 53.06 -43.88 -2.33
CA TRP A 64 52.78 -44.86 -1.27
C TRP A 64 51.35 -44.71 -0.69
N GLU A 65 50.80 -43.50 -0.64
CA GLU A 65 49.40 -43.27 -0.21
C GLU A 65 48.41 -43.92 -1.18
N ALA A 66 48.62 -43.78 -2.49
CA ALA A 66 47.79 -44.41 -3.51
C ALA A 66 47.88 -45.95 -3.44
N ALA A 67 49.07 -46.50 -3.18
CA ALA A 67 49.25 -47.93 -2.99
C ALA A 67 48.56 -48.46 -1.73
N ALA A 68 48.60 -47.70 -0.63
CA ALA A 68 47.90 -48.04 0.60
C ALA A 68 46.37 -48.07 0.40
N GLU A 69 45.79 -47.09 -0.30
CA GLU A 69 44.36 -47.06 -0.62
C GLU A 69 43.96 -48.13 -1.63
N PHE A 70 44.82 -48.42 -2.62
CA PHE A 70 44.62 -49.53 -3.55
C PHE A 70 44.43 -50.87 -2.83
N PHE A 71 45.32 -51.20 -1.89
CA PHE A 71 45.23 -52.46 -1.15
C PHE A 71 43.98 -52.52 -0.27
N ASP A 72 43.60 -51.42 0.38
CA ASP A 72 42.39 -51.37 1.21
C ASP A 72 41.10 -51.56 0.38
N ALA A 73 40.98 -50.82 -0.72
CA ALA A 73 39.82 -50.88 -1.61
C ALA A 73 39.69 -52.22 -2.37
N SER A 74 40.81 -52.92 -2.60
CA SER A 74 40.87 -54.12 -3.43
C SER A 74 39.92 -55.24 -2.97
N VAL A 75 39.77 -55.46 -1.66
CA VAL A 75 38.90 -56.51 -1.13
C VAL A 75 37.43 -56.22 -1.41
N ALA A 76 37.03 -54.94 -1.30
CA ALA A 76 35.66 -54.52 -1.54
C ALA A 76 35.32 -54.52 -3.04
N VAL A 77 36.23 -54.02 -3.88
CA VAL A 77 36.05 -53.95 -5.34
C VAL A 77 36.07 -55.34 -5.99
N GLN A 78 36.93 -56.26 -5.53
CA GLN A 78 36.98 -57.63 -6.05
C GLN A 78 35.65 -58.38 -5.84
N ARG A 79 34.90 -58.08 -4.77
CA ARG A 79 33.57 -58.67 -4.54
C ARG A 79 32.55 -58.25 -5.58
N GLN A 80 32.78 -57.12 -6.25
CA GLN A 80 31.84 -56.49 -7.18
C GLN A 80 32.27 -56.68 -8.64
N LEU A 81 33.56 -56.94 -8.91
CA LEU A 81 34.11 -57.06 -10.26
C LEU A 81 34.64 -58.48 -10.56
N PRO A 82 34.40 -59.02 -11.77
CA PRO A 82 35.10 -60.20 -12.26
C PRO A 82 36.61 -59.98 -12.35
N SER A 83 37.42 -61.03 -12.18
CA SER A 83 38.89 -60.97 -12.09
C SER A 83 39.57 -60.19 -13.24
N GLY A 84 39.06 -60.29 -14.47
CA GLY A 84 39.60 -59.54 -15.62
C GLY A 84 39.32 -58.03 -15.55
N GLN A 85 38.15 -57.62 -15.07
CA GLN A 85 37.80 -56.21 -14.88
C GLN A 85 38.44 -55.63 -13.61
N PHE A 86 38.65 -56.47 -12.58
CA PHE A 86 39.39 -56.11 -11.38
C PHE A 86 40.84 -55.72 -11.70
N LEU A 87 41.53 -56.49 -12.54
CA LEU A 87 42.88 -56.11 -13.00
C LEU A 87 42.87 -54.88 -13.91
N LYS A 88 41.80 -54.68 -14.70
CA LYS A 88 41.65 -53.48 -15.52
C LYS A 88 41.51 -52.23 -14.63
N TRP A 89 40.67 -52.29 -13.61
CA TRP A 89 40.53 -51.26 -12.57
C TRP A 89 41.88 -50.91 -11.91
N ALA A 90 42.67 -51.94 -11.55
CA ALA A 90 44.01 -51.74 -10.99
C ALA A 90 44.92 -50.96 -11.96
N LYS A 91 44.96 -51.36 -13.24
CA LYS A 91 45.77 -50.70 -14.28
C LYS A 91 45.33 -49.27 -14.56
N THR A 92 44.02 -49.01 -14.56
CA THR A 92 43.47 -47.64 -14.73
C THR A 92 43.93 -46.75 -13.57
N GLY A 93 43.89 -47.25 -12.34
CA GLY A 93 44.44 -46.54 -11.18
C GLY A 93 45.96 -46.34 -11.24
N THR A 94 46.72 -47.32 -11.75
CA THR A 94 48.16 -47.17 -12.01
C THR A 94 48.43 -46.03 -13.01
N SER A 95 47.64 -45.93 -14.09
CA SER A 95 47.76 -44.83 -15.05
C SER A 95 47.41 -43.47 -14.44
N LEU A 96 46.36 -43.37 -13.60
CA LEU A 96 46.04 -42.13 -12.89
C LEU A 96 47.15 -41.72 -11.93
N CYS A 97 47.86 -42.68 -11.32
CA CYS A 97 49.00 -42.40 -10.45
C CYS A 97 50.20 -41.81 -11.21
N GLU A 98 50.34 -42.13 -12.51
CA GLU A 98 51.36 -41.51 -13.38
C GLU A 98 51.07 -40.03 -13.63
N ASP A 99 49.80 -39.65 -13.72
CA ASP A 99 49.39 -38.26 -13.87
C ASP A 99 49.51 -37.49 -12.54
N SER A 100 48.95 -38.04 -11.47
CA SER A 100 49.02 -37.49 -10.12
C SER A 100 48.69 -38.55 -9.06
N PRO A 101 49.53 -38.73 -8.02
CA PRO A 101 49.24 -39.63 -6.90
C PRO A 101 47.91 -39.34 -6.19
N SER A 102 47.51 -38.06 -6.08
CA SER A 102 46.25 -37.66 -5.44
C SER A 102 45.01 -38.13 -6.19
N LEU A 103 45.06 -38.22 -7.53
CA LEU A 103 43.95 -38.72 -8.34
C LEU A 103 43.76 -40.22 -8.13
N ALA A 104 44.86 -40.97 -8.08
CA ALA A 104 44.82 -42.40 -7.80
C ALA A 104 44.29 -42.69 -6.38
N VAL A 105 44.69 -41.90 -5.38
CA VAL A 105 44.13 -41.97 -4.01
C VAL A 105 42.62 -41.77 -4.04
N ALA A 106 42.12 -40.70 -4.66
CA ALA A 106 40.68 -40.41 -4.72
C ALA A 106 39.91 -41.51 -5.47
N TYR A 107 40.44 -41.97 -6.61
CA TYR A 107 39.87 -43.06 -7.41
C TYR A 107 39.73 -44.36 -6.60
N PHE A 108 40.80 -44.80 -5.93
CA PHE A 108 40.76 -46.04 -5.14
C PHE A 108 39.84 -45.93 -3.93
N LYS A 109 39.86 -44.78 -3.24
CA LYS A 109 39.02 -44.52 -2.07
C LYS A 109 37.52 -44.51 -2.41
N SER A 110 37.12 -43.94 -3.56
CA SER A 110 35.70 -43.89 -3.96
C SER A 110 35.22 -45.15 -4.69
N SER A 111 36.13 -45.92 -5.30
CA SER A 111 35.81 -47.13 -6.07
C SER A 111 34.88 -48.13 -5.35
N PRO A 112 35.07 -48.51 -4.07
CA PRO A 112 34.20 -49.47 -3.39
C PRO A 112 32.72 -49.11 -3.38
N LYS A 113 32.40 -47.80 -3.25
CA LYS A 113 31.03 -47.29 -3.24
C LYS A 113 30.51 -47.08 -4.66
N SER A 114 31.31 -46.50 -5.55
CA SER A 114 30.91 -46.24 -6.95
C SER A 114 30.55 -47.53 -7.70
N MET A 115 31.27 -48.63 -7.45
CA MET A 115 31.06 -49.91 -8.13
C MET A 115 29.74 -50.61 -7.77
N LEU A 116 29.02 -50.15 -6.73
CA LEU A 116 27.68 -50.65 -6.39
C LEU A 116 26.64 -50.26 -7.45
N ARG A 117 26.87 -49.13 -8.14
CA ARG A 117 25.96 -48.57 -9.16
C ARG A 117 26.59 -48.51 -10.55
N LEU A 118 27.92 -48.48 -10.64
CA LEU A 118 28.66 -48.41 -11.90
C LEU A 118 28.79 -49.80 -12.55
N ARG A 119 28.42 -49.91 -13.83
CA ARG A 119 28.65 -51.16 -14.59
C ARG A 119 30.14 -51.31 -14.93
N PRO A 120 30.72 -52.53 -14.90
CA PRO A 120 32.15 -52.74 -15.16
C PRO A 120 32.69 -52.21 -16.50
N ARG A 121 31.82 -52.05 -17.50
CA ARG A 121 32.21 -51.51 -18.82
C ARG A 121 32.58 -50.02 -18.78
N TYR A 122 32.04 -49.29 -17.81
CA TYR A 122 32.13 -47.82 -17.70
C TYR A 122 33.28 -47.36 -16.80
N ILE A 123 34.09 -48.28 -16.26
CA ILE A 123 35.19 -47.94 -15.34
C ILE A 123 36.23 -47.03 -16.01
N ASP A 124 36.55 -47.29 -17.27
CA ASP A 124 37.50 -46.45 -18.02
C ASP A 124 36.88 -45.09 -18.34
N ASP A 125 35.62 -45.06 -18.77
CA ASP A 125 34.90 -43.83 -19.09
C ASP A 125 34.78 -42.93 -17.85
N TRP A 126 34.44 -43.51 -16.69
CA TRP A 126 34.41 -42.81 -15.40
C TRP A 126 35.78 -42.19 -15.05
N ALA A 127 36.85 -42.99 -15.17
CA ALA A 127 38.19 -42.50 -14.92
C ALA A 127 38.59 -41.39 -15.90
N ASN A 128 38.19 -41.51 -17.17
CA ASN A 128 38.48 -40.52 -18.21
C ASN A 128 37.73 -39.19 -17.98
N VAL A 129 36.46 -39.23 -17.59
CA VAL A 129 35.67 -38.03 -17.26
C VAL A 129 36.33 -37.25 -16.12
N CYS A 130 36.70 -37.93 -15.03
CA CYS A 130 37.36 -37.27 -13.91
C CYS A 130 38.79 -36.80 -14.25
N ARG A 131 39.53 -37.59 -15.06
CA ARG A 131 40.87 -37.24 -15.56
C ARG A 131 40.83 -36.02 -16.48
N ALA A 132 39.76 -35.80 -17.25
CA ALA A 132 39.64 -34.66 -18.17
C ALA A 132 39.72 -33.30 -17.46
N LEU A 133 39.33 -33.23 -16.18
CA LEU A 133 39.43 -32.03 -15.35
C LEU A 133 40.87 -31.69 -14.94
N TYR A 134 41.78 -32.67 -14.99
CA TYR A 134 43.18 -32.50 -14.59
C TYR A 134 44.03 -31.89 -15.72
N ARG A 135 44.74 -30.80 -15.41
CA ARG A 135 45.64 -30.10 -16.36
C ARG A 135 47.04 -29.85 -15.80
N GLY A 136 47.45 -30.61 -14.79
CA GLY A 136 48.78 -30.50 -14.18
C GLY A 136 48.94 -29.42 -13.11
N THR A 137 47.87 -28.71 -12.72
CA THR A 137 47.89 -27.74 -11.62
C THR A 137 47.27 -28.31 -10.35
N TRP A 138 47.69 -27.81 -9.18
CA TRP A 138 47.14 -28.25 -7.89
C TRP A 138 45.61 -27.99 -7.78
N LYS A 139 45.11 -26.88 -8.33
CA LYS A 139 43.67 -26.58 -8.40
C LYS A 139 42.92 -27.58 -9.28
N SER A 140 43.45 -27.88 -10.47
CA SER A 140 42.87 -28.88 -11.38
C SER A 140 42.87 -30.29 -10.76
N SER A 141 43.90 -30.63 -10.00
CA SER A 141 43.96 -31.89 -9.25
C SER A 141 42.92 -31.92 -8.13
N ALA A 142 42.75 -30.83 -7.38
CA ALA A 142 41.78 -30.77 -6.30
C ALA A 142 40.34 -30.93 -6.82
N LEU A 143 39.99 -30.27 -7.93
CA LEU A 143 38.67 -30.40 -8.57
C LEU A 143 38.40 -31.83 -9.05
N ALA A 144 39.36 -32.44 -9.75
CA ALA A 144 39.25 -33.82 -10.23
C ALA A 144 39.14 -34.83 -9.07
N CYS A 145 39.91 -34.65 -7.98
CA CYS A 145 39.77 -35.46 -6.77
C CYS A 145 38.38 -35.30 -6.14
N ARG A 146 37.84 -34.08 -6.06
CA ARG A 146 36.49 -33.84 -5.53
C ARG A 146 35.40 -34.54 -6.35
N LEU A 147 35.50 -34.53 -7.68
CA LEU A 147 34.55 -35.27 -8.54
C LEU A 147 34.63 -36.79 -8.31
N PHE A 148 35.85 -37.34 -8.15
CA PHE A 148 36.02 -38.75 -7.80
C PHE A 148 35.37 -39.11 -6.46
N GLU A 149 35.54 -38.25 -5.44
CA GLU A 149 34.96 -38.46 -4.11
C GLU A 149 33.44 -38.30 -4.11
N ALA A 150 32.89 -37.41 -4.94
CA ALA A 150 31.45 -37.17 -5.09
C ALA A 150 30.74 -38.18 -6.02
N THR A 151 31.47 -38.96 -6.82
CA THR A 151 30.89 -39.92 -7.77
C THR A 151 29.86 -40.86 -7.14
N PRO A 152 30.10 -41.49 -5.97
CA PRO A 152 29.14 -42.41 -5.38
C PRO A 152 27.77 -41.76 -5.13
N ASP A 153 27.76 -40.54 -4.59
CA ASP A 153 26.56 -39.79 -4.23
C ASP A 153 25.84 -39.31 -5.50
N LEU A 154 26.60 -38.82 -6.49
CA LEU A 154 26.07 -38.42 -7.80
C LEU A 154 25.39 -39.58 -8.54
N LEU A 155 25.95 -40.79 -8.49
CA LEU A 155 25.35 -41.98 -9.13
C LEU A 155 24.12 -42.53 -8.40
N GLU A 156 23.73 -41.97 -7.25
CA GLU A 156 22.43 -42.27 -6.63
C GLU A 156 21.29 -41.58 -7.36
N SER A 157 21.51 -40.36 -7.87
CA SER A 157 20.51 -39.56 -8.59
C SER A 157 20.67 -39.56 -10.11
N LEU A 158 21.90 -39.67 -10.62
CA LEU A 158 22.22 -39.55 -12.05
C LEU A 158 22.34 -40.92 -12.73
N SER A 159 21.90 -40.99 -13.98
CA SER A 159 22.34 -42.05 -14.90
C SER A 159 23.82 -41.85 -15.27
N PHE A 160 24.48 -42.91 -15.76
CA PHE A 160 25.89 -42.79 -16.16
C PHE A 160 26.09 -41.83 -17.34
N GLU A 161 25.11 -41.70 -18.22
CA GLU A 161 25.15 -40.76 -19.33
C GLU A 161 25.05 -39.31 -18.85
N GLU A 162 24.13 -39.02 -17.93
CA GLU A 162 24.01 -37.69 -17.29
C GLU A 162 25.26 -37.35 -16.46
N PHE A 163 25.89 -38.33 -15.80
CA PHE A 163 27.18 -38.13 -15.12
C PHE A 163 28.28 -37.71 -16.09
N CYS A 164 28.34 -38.31 -17.29
CA CYS A 164 29.28 -37.92 -18.33
C CYS A 164 29.01 -36.48 -18.80
N HIS A 165 27.75 -36.14 -19.12
CA HIS A 165 27.38 -34.77 -19.52
C HIS A 165 27.70 -33.74 -18.43
N PHE A 166 27.48 -34.07 -17.15
CA PHE A 166 27.85 -33.21 -16.03
C PHE A 166 29.37 -33.03 -15.93
N GLY A 167 30.14 -34.09 -16.13
CA GLY A 167 31.59 -34.03 -16.20
C GLY A 167 32.10 -33.15 -17.35
N GLU A 168 31.49 -33.24 -18.53
CA GLU A 168 31.78 -32.38 -19.68
C GLU A 168 31.47 -30.91 -19.38
N PHE A 169 30.33 -30.62 -18.75
CA PHE A 169 29.98 -29.28 -18.27
C PHE A 169 31.04 -28.72 -17.30
N LEU A 170 31.45 -29.50 -16.29
CA LEU A 170 32.50 -29.10 -15.35
C LEU A 170 33.83 -28.86 -16.07
N GLU A 171 34.14 -29.66 -17.10
CA GLU A 171 35.34 -29.46 -17.90
C GLU A 171 35.29 -28.12 -18.63
N VAL A 172 34.16 -27.77 -19.27
CA VAL A 172 33.94 -26.49 -19.95
C VAL A 172 34.12 -25.32 -18.99
N LEU A 173 33.50 -25.38 -17.81
CA LEU A 173 33.57 -24.31 -16.80
C LEU A 173 34.99 -24.17 -16.23
N SER A 174 35.67 -25.30 -15.98
CA SER A 174 37.05 -25.32 -15.46
C SER A 174 38.07 -24.67 -16.40
N ARG A 175 37.78 -24.56 -17.71
CA ARG A 175 38.63 -23.82 -18.66
C ARG A 175 38.70 -22.33 -18.32
N ARG A 176 37.70 -21.79 -17.65
CA ARG A 176 37.59 -20.39 -17.22
C ARG A 176 37.92 -20.23 -15.74
N SER A 177 37.30 -21.03 -14.88
CA SER A 177 37.46 -20.95 -13.42
C SER A 177 37.30 -22.32 -12.74
N TYR A 178 38.35 -22.76 -12.04
CA TYR A 178 38.30 -23.99 -11.23
C TYR A 178 37.46 -23.83 -9.97
N ASP A 179 37.43 -22.63 -9.39
CA ASP A 179 36.71 -22.38 -8.15
C ASP A 179 35.20 -22.47 -8.42
N GLN A 180 34.70 -21.81 -9.49
CA GLN A 180 33.28 -21.92 -9.88
C GLN A 180 32.88 -23.32 -10.37
N ALA A 181 33.78 -24.07 -11.01
CA ALA A 181 33.51 -25.47 -11.32
C ALA A 181 33.39 -26.33 -10.05
N GLY A 182 34.16 -26.01 -9.00
CA GLY A 182 34.03 -26.64 -7.69
C GLY A 182 32.71 -26.32 -7.00
N ASP A 183 32.27 -25.06 -7.09
CA ASP A 183 30.99 -24.61 -6.53
C ASP A 183 29.81 -25.26 -7.27
N ALA A 184 29.86 -25.31 -8.61
CA ALA A 184 28.85 -25.97 -9.43
C ALA A 184 28.78 -27.49 -9.19
N LEU A 185 29.91 -28.14 -8.88
CA LEU A 185 29.92 -29.53 -8.43
C LEU A 185 29.16 -29.70 -7.11
N GLY A 186 29.40 -28.82 -6.13
CA GLY A 186 28.65 -28.82 -4.87
C GLY A 186 27.15 -28.61 -5.07
N ALA A 187 26.78 -27.56 -5.80
CA ALA A 187 25.38 -27.24 -6.07
C ALA A 187 24.65 -28.35 -6.86
N GLY A 188 25.34 -29.04 -7.78
CA GLY A 188 24.77 -30.18 -8.50
C GLY A 188 24.42 -31.36 -7.60
N ILE A 189 25.27 -31.68 -6.60
CA ILE A 189 25.02 -32.75 -5.63
C ILE A 189 23.73 -32.47 -4.85
N ASP A 190 23.47 -31.21 -4.49
CA ASP A 190 22.29 -30.82 -3.72
C ASP A 190 21.02 -30.70 -4.58
N LEU A 191 21.15 -30.29 -5.85
CA LEU A 191 20.02 -30.04 -6.76
C LEU A 191 19.48 -31.31 -7.42
N PHE A 192 20.34 -32.16 -7.99
CA PHE A 192 19.91 -33.28 -8.84
C PHE A 192 18.95 -34.28 -8.17
N PRO A 193 19.10 -34.64 -6.88
CA PRO A 193 18.13 -35.50 -6.19
C PRO A 193 16.71 -34.92 -6.14
N LYS A 194 16.57 -33.59 -6.25
CA LYS A 194 15.29 -32.87 -6.08
C LYS A 194 14.56 -32.61 -7.42
N ILE A 195 15.24 -32.81 -8.55
CA ILE A 195 14.69 -32.62 -9.90
C ILE A 195 14.74 -33.88 -10.77
N PRO A 196 14.20 -35.03 -10.30
CA PRO A 196 14.27 -36.28 -11.06
C PRO A 196 13.56 -36.15 -12.41
N GLY A 197 14.21 -36.62 -13.49
CA GLY A 197 13.68 -36.63 -14.86
C GLY A 197 13.99 -35.39 -15.71
N ASP A 198 14.47 -34.30 -15.11
CA ASP A 198 14.83 -33.05 -15.80
C ASP A 198 16.33 -32.70 -15.72
N ILE A 199 17.13 -33.56 -15.08
CA ILE A 199 18.56 -33.35 -14.82
C ILE A 199 19.33 -33.10 -16.13
N ASP A 200 19.17 -33.97 -17.12
CA ASP A 200 19.84 -33.81 -18.42
C ASP A 200 19.46 -32.50 -19.12
N ARG A 201 18.18 -32.08 -19.06
CA ARG A 201 17.73 -30.80 -19.65
C ARG A 201 18.41 -29.62 -18.97
N PHE A 202 18.55 -29.69 -17.64
CA PHE A 202 19.21 -28.66 -16.85
C PHE A 202 20.72 -28.62 -17.10
N ILE A 203 21.41 -29.76 -17.17
CA ILE A 203 22.84 -29.82 -17.49
C ILE A 203 23.11 -29.19 -18.86
N ASN A 204 22.28 -29.52 -19.85
CA ASN A 204 22.38 -28.91 -21.19
C ASN A 204 22.20 -27.38 -21.16
N LEU A 205 21.25 -26.86 -20.36
CA LEU A 205 21.10 -25.42 -20.14
C LEU A 205 22.36 -24.83 -19.48
N ALA A 206 22.83 -25.44 -18.39
CA ALA A 206 24.00 -24.97 -17.65
C ALA A 206 25.27 -24.96 -18.50
N GLN A 207 25.44 -25.93 -19.40
CA GLN A 207 26.53 -25.98 -20.37
C GLN A 207 26.50 -24.80 -21.34
N ILE A 208 25.32 -24.48 -21.90
CA ILE A 208 25.18 -23.33 -22.82
C ILE A 208 25.45 -22.02 -22.07
N VAL A 209 24.96 -21.87 -20.83
CA VAL A 209 25.25 -20.69 -20.00
C VAL A 209 26.75 -20.62 -19.68
N ALA A 210 27.42 -21.73 -19.35
CA ALA A 210 28.85 -21.74 -19.09
C ALA A 210 29.69 -21.31 -20.30
N GLU A 211 29.26 -21.66 -21.51
CA GLU A 211 29.94 -21.27 -22.76
C GLU A 211 29.79 -19.77 -23.07
N LYS A 212 28.59 -19.20 -22.85
CA LYS A 212 28.29 -17.78 -23.14
C LYS A 212 28.68 -16.85 -21.98
N SER A 213 28.25 -17.18 -20.76
CA SER A 213 28.31 -16.37 -19.55
C SER A 213 28.71 -17.20 -18.31
N TRP A 214 29.95 -17.69 -18.27
CA TRP A 214 30.44 -18.56 -17.18
C TRP A 214 30.23 -18.03 -15.74
N ARG A 215 30.16 -16.70 -15.54
CA ARG A 215 29.92 -16.11 -14.21
C ARG A 215 28.50 -16.31 -13.69
N GLU A 216 27.53 -16.43 -14.58
CA GLU A 216 26.10 -16.56 -14.25
C GLU A 216 25.75 -18.00 -13.86
N THR A 217 26.66 -18.95 -14.06
CA THR A 217 26.42 -20.37 -13.76
C THR A 217 26.12 -20.61 -12.27
N ALA A 218 26.78 -19.92 -11.34
CA ALA A 218 26.47 -20.06 -9.91
C ALA A 218 25.02 -19.62 -9.61
N VAL A 219 24.65 -18.42 -10.09
CA VAL A 219 23.30 -17.87 -9.93
C VAL A 219 22.24 -18.76 -10.58
N LEU A 220 22.56 -19.41 -11.70
CA LEU A 220 21.66 -20.38 -12.34
C LEU A 220 21.33 -21.58 -11.43
N PHE A 221 22.34 -22.15 -10.76
CA PHE A 221 22.12 -23.28 -9.84
C PHE A 221 21.34 -22.85 -8.58
N ASP A 222 21.62 -21.66 -8.04
CA ASP A 222 20.89 -21.11 -6.90
C ASP A 222 19.41 -20.86 -7.26
N SER A 223 19.16 -20.19 -8.39
CA SER A 223 17.80 -19.96 -8.89
C SER A 223 17.07 -21.26 -9.21
N ALA A 224 17.75 -22.26 -9.79
CA ALA A 224 17.14 -23.56 -10.09
C ALA A 224 16.75 -24.30 -8.81
N THR A 225 17.55 -24.19 -7.75
CA THR A 225 17.25 -24.77 -6.44
C THR A 225 16.03 -24.11 -5.82
N ALA A 226 15.94 -22.78 -5.85
CA ALA A 226 14.75 -22.09 -5.33
C ALA A 226 13.50 -22.36 -6.18
N ALA A 227 13.62 -22.27 -7.52
CA ALA A 227 12.47 -22.24 -8.43
C ALA A 227 11.93 -23.62 -8.82
N LEU A 228 12.80 -24.59 -9.11
CA LEU A 228 12.37 -25.87 -9.68
C LEU A 228 11.84 -26.84 -8.62
N ILE A 229 12.25 -26.70 -7.35
CA ILE A 229 11.79 -27.59 -6.26
C ILE A 229 10.29 -27.43 -6.03
N GLU A 230 9.79 -26.19 -6.05
CA GLU A 230 8.39 -25.85 -5.77
C GLU A 230 7.43 -26.25 -6.91
N LEU A 231 7.94 -26.39 -8.13
CA LEU A 231 7.11 -26.71 -9.30
C LEU A 231 6.88 -28.22 -9.44
N ASN A 232 5.71 -28.60 -9.96
CA ASN A 232 5.44 -29.97 -10.40
C ASN A 232 6.29 -30.37 -11.61
N SER A 233 6.59 -31.66 -11.77
CA SER A 233 7.43 -32.18 -12.87
C SER A 233 6.92 -31.81 -14.26
N THR A 234 5.61 -31.65 -14.44
CA THR A 234 4.99 -31.26 -15.73
C THR A 234 5.40 -29.85 -16.17
N HIS A 235 5.57 -28.92 -15.23
CA HIS A 235 5.85 -27.50 -15.53
C HIS A 235 7.36 -27.18 -15.53
N ARG A 236 8.20 -28.02 -14.92
CA ARG A 236 9.67 -27.86 -14.92
C ARG A 236 10.27 -27.95 -16.33
N ALA A 237 9.88 -28.97 -17.09
CA ALA A 237 10.47 -29.24 -18.41
C ALA A 237 10.22 -28.11 -19.44
N PRO A 238 9.01 -27.54 -19.58
CA PRO A 238 8.77 -26.37 -20.44
C PRO A 238 9.61 -25.16 -20.01
N LEU A 239 9.69 -24.87 -18.71
CA LEU A 239 10.41 -23.70 -18.20
C LEU A 239 11.92 -23.78 -18.44
N ILE A 240 12.53 -24.95 -18.20
CA ILE A 240 13.95 -25.20 -18.53
C ILE A 240 14.18 -25.09 -20.04
N SER A 241 13.25 -25.58 -20.85
CA SER A 241 13.34 -25.52 -22.32
C SER A 241 13.22 -24.08 -22.83
N LEU A 242 12.36 -23.27 -22.23
CA LEU A 242 12.22 -21.84 -22.50
C LEU A 242 13.50 -21.09 -22.16
N ALA A 243 14.01 -21.25 -20.94
CA ALA A 243 15.28 -20.64 -20.52
C ALA A 243 16.42 -21.00 -21.48
N ARG A 244 16.50 -22.28 -21.91
CA ARG A 244 17.50 -22.72 -22.89
C ARG A 244 17.37 -22.02 -24.23
N ARG A 245 16.14 -21.89 -24.76
CA ARG A 245 15.88 -21.20 -26.03
C ARG A 245 16.33 -19.74 -25.96
N LEU A 246 15.99 -19.05 -24.88
CA LEU A 246 16.33 -17.64 -24.65
C LEU A 246 17.85 -17.40 -24.58
N VAL A 247 18.57 -18.27 -23.88
CA VAL A 247 20.05 -18.20 -23.85
C VAL A 247 20.62 -18.42 -25.25
N ILE A 248 20.07 -19.35 -26.04
CA ILE A 248 20.53 -19.60 -27.41
C ILE A 248 20.33 -18.36 -28.29
N THR A 249 19.18 -17.70 -28.21
CA THR A 249 18.84 -16.53 -29.04
C THR A 249 19.52 -15.23 -28.62
N GLY A 250 20.09 -15.15 -27.41
CA GLY A 250 20.97 -14.05 -26.99
C GLY A 250 20.53 -13.31 -25.72
N VAL A 251 19.46 -13.75 -25.06
CA VAL A 251 19.04 -13.23 -23.74
C VAL A 251 19.88 -13.91 -22.67
N SER A 252 20.68 -13.16 -21.90
CA SER A 252 21.63 -13.73 -20.93
C SER A 252 20.99 -14.17 -19.60
N ASP A 253 19.80 -13.66 -19.24
CA ASP A 253 19.21 -13.89 -17.92
C ASP A 253 18.42 -15.21 -17.80
N ALA A 254 19.11 -16.35 -17.91
CA ALA A 254 18.50 -17.67 -17.73
C ALA A 254 17.98 -17.89 -16.30
N ALA A 255 18.71 -17.37 -15.32
CA ALA A 255 18.41 -17.55 -13.90
C ALA A 255 17.16 -16.75 -13.48
N GLY A 256 16.99 -15.54 -14.00
CA GLY A 256 15.78 -14.75 -13.83
C GLY A 256 14.56 -15.42 -14.45
N VAL A 257 14.67 -15.97 -15.67
CA VAL A 257 13.55 -16.70 -16.31
C VAL A 257 13.06 -17.88 -15.47
N LEU A 258 13.97 -18.67 -14.88
CA LEU A 258 13.58 -19.79 -14.00
C LEU A 258 12.86 -19.28 -12.74
N ARG A 259 13.42 -18.27 -12.08
CA ARG A 259 12.87 -17.70 -10.84
C ARG A 259 11.51 -17.04 -11.08
N ASP A 260 11.47 -16.11 -12.03
CA ASP A 260 10.29 -15.31 -12.32
C ASP A 260 9.20 -16.19 -12.93
N GLY A 261 9.57 -17.14 -13.80
CA GLY A 261 8.63 -18.11 -14.36
C GLY A 261 8.02 -19.05 -13.30
N ALA A 262 8.81 -19.53 -12.33
CA ALA A 262 8.28 -20.34 -11.24
C ALA A 262 7.32 -19.56 -10.34
N ASN A 263 7.70 -18.32 -9.97
CA ASN A 263 6.85 -17.43 -9.19
C ASN A 263 5.51 -17.16 -9.90
N THR A 264 5.56 -16.83 -11.20
CA THR A 264 4.35 -16.57 -11.99
C THR A 264 3.47 -17.81 -12.12
N VAL A 265 4.04 -18.98 -12.43
CA VAL A 265 3.27 -20.22 -12.55
C VAL A 265 2.57 -20.58 -11.23
N ASN A 266 3.22 -20.31 -10.08
CA ASN A 266 2.62 -20.58 -8.77
C ASN A 266 1.45 -19.62 -8.44
N ARG A 267 1.48 -18.38 -8.92
CA ARG A 267 0.41 -17.37 -8.70
C ARG A 267 -0.80 -17.51 -9.62
N VAL A 268 -0.70 -18.29 -10.70
CA VAL A 268 -1.79 -18.47 -11.67
C VAL A 268 -2.61 -19.73 -11.33
N PRO A 269 -3.97 -19.70 -11.51
CA PRO A 269 -4.83 -20.85 -11.31
C PRO A 269 -4.35 -22.11 -12.04
N THR A 270 -4.51 -23.28 -11.43
CA THR A 270 -3.96 -24.56 -11.91
C THR A 270 -4.31 -24.87 -13.36
N ASP A 271 -5.54 -24.57 -13.76
CA ASP A 271 -6.09 -24.91 -15.08
C ASP A 271 -5.50 -24.04 -16.20
N SER A 272 -4.90 -22.91 -15.84
CA SER A 272 -4.34 -21.92 -16.77
C SER A 272 -2.82 -22.00 -16.91
N ARG A 273 -2.13 -22.80 -16.08
CA ARG A 273 -0.66 -22.88 -16.03
C ARG A 273 -0.04 -23.41 -17.32
N ASP A 274 -0.60 -24.47 -17.89
CA ASP A 274 -0.11 -25.03 -19.15
C ASP A 274 -0.29 -24.03 -20.30
N ARG A 275 -1.47 -23.40 -20.38
CA ARG A 275 -1.78 -22.38 -21.38
C ARG A 275 -0.87 -21.16 -21.27
N LEU A 276 -0.52 -20.73 -20.05
CA LEU A 276 0.44 -19.64 -19.82
C LEU A 276 1.83 -19.97 -20.39
N LEU A 277 2.34 -21.17 -20.13
CA LEU A 277 3.65 -21.60 -20.63
C LEU A 277 3.65 -21.73 -22.16
N GLU A 278 2.56 -22.21 -22.75
CA GLU A 278 2.36 -22.23 -24.22
C GLU A 278 2.31 -20.82 -24.80
N MET A 279 1.59 -19.88 -24.17
CA MET A 279 1.53 -18.48 -24.59
C MET A 279 2.91 -17.83 -24.54
N THR A 280 3.68 -18.10 -23.49
CA THR A 280 5.05 -17.59 -23.33
C THR A 280 5.99 -18.16 -24.38
N ASP A 281 5.89 -19.47 -24.67
CA ASP A 281 6.69 -20.10 -25.73
C ASP A 281 6.34 -19.53 -27.12
N GLY A 282 5.06 -19.20 -27.34
CA GLY A 282 4.57 -18.51 -28.53
C GLY A 282 5.18 -17.12 -28.70
N ILE A 283 5.30 -16.33 -27.62
CA ILE A 283 6.01 -15.04 -27.64
C ILE A 283 7.49 -15.26 -27.93
N ALA A 284 8.15 -16.19 -27.22
CA ALA A 284 9.58 -16.47 -27.38
C ALA A 284 9.96 -16.95 -28.79
N ALA A 285 9.02 -17.55 -29.53
CA ALA A 285 9.21 -17.95 -30.92
C ALA A 285 9.25 -16.77 -31.90
N VAL A 286 8.59 -15.65 -31.56
CA VAL A 286 8.55 -14.42 -32.38
C VAL A 286 9.58 -13.41 -31.90
N SER A 287 9.56 -13.10 -30.59
CA SER A 287 10.50 -12.19 -29.92
C SER A 287 10.99 -12.82 -28.62
N ALA A 288 12.23 -13.32 -28.65
CA ALA A 288 12.90 -13.85 -27.49
C ALA A 288 13.03 -12.84 -26.31
N PRO A 289 13.41 -11.56 -26.51
CA PRO A 289 13.58 -10.64 -25.39
C PRO A 289 12.25 -10.23 -24.72
N ALA A 290 11.12 -10.37 -25.40
CA ALA A 290 9.80 -10.03 -24.88
C ALA A 290 9.21 -11.09 -23.92
N ALA A 291 9.56 -12.37 -24.09
CA ALA A 291 8.96 -13.46 -23.32
C ALA A 291 9.24 -13.41 -21.80
N PRO A 292 10.45 -13.06 -21.32
CA PRO A 292 10.69 -12.87 -19.89
C PRO A 292 9.88 -11.72 -19.29
N GLU A 293 9.70 -10.63 -20.04
CA GLU A 293 8.94 -9.46 -19.58
C GLU A 293 7.45 -9.81 -19.46
N PHE A 294 6.90 -10.58 -20.40
CA PHE A 294 5.56 -11.13 -20.29
C PHE A 294 5.39 -11.99 -19.03
N LEU A 295 6.30 -12.94 -18.75
CA LEU A 295 6.20 -13.77 -17.55
C LEU A 295 6.18 -12.94 -16.25
N LYS A 296 6.99 -11.88 -16.18
CA LYS A 296 7.09 -11.03 -14.99
C LYS A 296 5.80 -10.27 -14.69
N ILE A 297 5.11 -9.78 -15.74
CA ILE A 297 3.96 -8.89 -15.59
C ILE A 297 2.62 -9.61 -15.48
N VAL A 298 2.54 -10.89 -15.88
CA VAL A 298 1.29 -11.67 -15.86
C VAL A 298 0.51 -11.59 -14.54
N PRO A 299 1.13 -11.69 -13.34
CA PRO A 299 0.39 -11.58 -12.09
C PRO A 299 -0.32 -10.22 -11.94
N GLU A 300 0.37 -9.13 -12.26
CA GLU A 300 -0.18 -7.75 -12.21
C GLU A 300 -1.27 -7.54 -13.26
N VAL A 301 -1.12 -8.13 -14.45
CA VAL A 301 -2.15 -8.06 -15.49
C VAL A 301 -3.41 -8.82 -15.07
N LEU A 302 -3.27 -9.97 -14.42
CA LEU A 302 -4.40 -10.79 -13.96
C LEU A 302 -5.17 -10.17 -12.78
N GLU A 303 -4.61 -9.17 -12.09
CA GLU A 303 -5.36 -8.35 -11.11
C GLU A 303 -6.39 -7.45 -11.81
N ARG A 304 -6.17 -7.10 -13.09
CA ARG A 304 -6.99 -6.14 -13.84
C ARG A 304 -7.90 -6.78 -14.88
N VAL A 305 -7.52 -7.93 -15.42
CA VAL A 305 -8.24 -8.62 -16.50
C VAL A 305 -8.31 -10.13 -16.27
N THR A 306 -9.33 -10.77 -16.82
CA THR A 306 -9.45 -12.23 -16.81
C THR A 306 -8.39 -12.91 -17.68
N PHE A 307 -8.13 -14.20 -17.47
CA PHE A 307 -7.13 -14.95 -18.24
C PHE A 307 -7.42 -14.96 -19.76
N ASP A 308 -8.70 -15.02 -20.18
CA ASP A 308 -9.06 -14.97 -21.59
C ASP A 308 -8.88 -13.57 -22.20
N GLN A 309 -9.16 -12.51 -21.44
CA GLN A 309 -8.86 -11.13 -21.84
C GLN A 309 -7.36 -10.88 -21.95
N MET A 310 -6.56 -11.39 -21.00
CA MET A 310 -5.10 -11.39 -21.11
C MET A 310 -4.62 -12.09 -22.38
N GLY A 311 -5.31 -13.17 -22.80
CA GLY A 311 -5.09 -13.82 -24.09
C GLY A 311 -5.20 -12.87 -25.29
N GLN A 312 -6.18 -11.96 -25.28
CA GLN A 312 -6.33 -10.95 -26.33
C GLN A 312 -5.22 -9.90 -26.28
N TRP A 313 -4.88 -9.44 -25.06
CA TRP A 313 -3.75 -8.53 -24.84
C TRP A 313 -2.41 -9.12 -25.31
N GLN A 314 -2.20 -10.42 -25.11
CA GLN A 314 -1.00 -11.15 -25.55
C GLN A 314 -0.91 -11.28 -27.08
N ILE A 315 -2.03 -11.52 -27.77
CA ILE A 315 -2.07 -11.59 -29.25
C ILE A 315 -1.64 -10.24 -29.85
N GLU A 316 -2.11 -9.14 -29.28
CA GLU A 316 -1.74 -7.78 -29.70
C GLU A 316 -0.25 -7.48 -29.43
N GLY A 317 0.28 -7.97 -28.30
CA GLY A 317 1.71 -7.93 -28.00
C GLY A 317 2.55 -8.73 -29.00
N ILE A 318 2.10 -9.91 -29.43
CA ILE A 318 2.74 -10.69 -30.50
C ILE A 318 2.69 -9.97 -31.85
N GLN A 319 1.61 -9.26 -32.15
CA GLN A 319 1.51 -8.45 -33.37
C GLN A 319 2.54 -7.32 -33.34
N THR A 320 2.70 -6.65 -32.20
CA THR A 320 3.74 -5.63 -31.97
C THR A 320 5.16 -6.22 -32.09
N ALA A 321 5.36 -7.46 -31.64
CA ALA A 321 6.62 -8.19 -31.79
C ALA A 321 7.01 -8.48 -33.25
N ARG A 322 6.05 -8.50 -34.18
CA ARG A 322 6.35 -8.61 -35.62
C ARG A 322 6.87 -7.30 -36.21
N GLU A 323 6.59 -6.16 -35.57
CA GLU A 323 7.04 -4.85 -36.00
C GLU A 323 8.47 -4.58 -35.51
N SER A 324 8.75 -4.77 -34.22
CA SER A 324 10.08 -4.64 -33.61
C SER A 324 10.16 -5.37 -32.27
N ASP A 325 11.33 -5.95 -31.97
CA ASP A 325 11.62 -6.57 -30.66
C ASP A 325 11.56 -5.54 -29.52
N GLU A 326 12.07 -4.32 -29.74
CA GLU A 326 12.04 -3.25 -28.72
C GLU A 326 10.61 -2.83 -28.39
N ALA A 327 9.74 -2.76 -29.40
CA ALA A 327 8.34 -2.39 -29.22
C ALA A 327 7.57 -3.44 -28.41
N ALA A 328 7.86 -4.73 -28.62
CA ALA A 328 7.26 -5.80 -27.83
C ALA A 328 7.75 -5.82 -26.38
N VAL A 329 9.04 -5.56 -26.16
CA VAL A 329 9.58 -5.44 -24.79
C VAL A 329 8.87 -4.32 -24.03
N SER A 330 8.76 -3.12 -24.61
CA SER A 330 8.04 -2.01 -23.99
C SER A 330 6.53 -2.26 -23.84
N TYR A 331 5.92 -3.05 -24.73
CA TYR A 331 4.53 -3.49 -24.60
C TYR A 331 4.32 -4.37 -23.36
N PHE A 332 5.14 -5.41 -23.19
CA PHE A 332 5.04 -6.33 -22.05
C PHE A 332 5.64 -5.78 -20.75
N ARG A 333 6.33 -4.64 -20.78
CA ARG A 333 6.72 -3.86 -19.58
C ARG A 333 5.67 -2.85 -19.11
N LEU A 334 4.53 -2.74 -19.81
CA LEU A 334 3.52 -1.70 -19.60
C LEU A 334 4.05 -0.27 -19.80
N GLU A 335 5.18 -0.10 -20.49
CA GLU A 335 5.73 1.22 -20.86
C GLU A 335 5.05 1.80 -22.11
N SER A 336 4.41 0.93 -22.90
CA SER A 336 3.72 1.33 -24.13
C SER A 336 2.31 1.85 -23.85
N PRO A 337 1.93 3.03 -24.37
CA PRO A 337 0.56 3.55 -24.23
C PRO A 337 -0.47 2.60 -24.84
N ARG A 338 -0.11 1.91 -25.94
CA ARG A 338 -0.98 0.90 -26.59
C ARG A 338 -1.27 -0.29 -25.68
N SER A 339 -0.32 -0.67 -24.81
CA SER A 339 -0.49 -1.77 -23.85
C SER A 339 -1.45 -1.37 -22.74
N LEU A 340 -1.27 -0.17 -22.18
CA LEU A 340 -2.14 0.39 -21.14
C LEU A 340 -3.56 0.63 -21.66
N GLU A 341 -3.72 1.21 -22.85
CA GLU A 341 -5.03 1.41 -23.49
C GLU A 341 -5.76 0.09 -23.72
N MET A 342 -5.04 -0.95 -24.17
CA MET A 342 -5.62 -2.27 -24.36
C MET A 342 -6.09 -2.88 -23.03
N LEU A 343 -5.27 -2.81 -21.97
CA LEU A 343 -5.67 -3.29 -20.64
C LEU A 343 -6.84 -2.49 -20.06
N ASP A 344 -6.84 -1.16 -20.19
CA ASP A 344 -7.96 -0.31 -19.77
C ASP A 344 -9.24 -0.67 -20.54
N SER A 345 -9.14 -0.98 -21.83
CA SER A 345 -10.29 -1.39 -22.64
C SER A 345 -10.83 -2.77 -22.25
N LEU A 346 -9.97 -3.65 -21.75
CA LEU A 346 -10.30 -5.02 -21.34
C LEU A 346 -10.73 -5.14 -19.88
N SER A 347 -10.24 -4.25 -18.99
CA SER A 347 -10.57 -4.27 -17.56
C SER A 347 -12.07 -4.05 -17.33
N SER A 348 -12.66 -4.79 -16.40
CA SER A 348 -14.06 -4.58 -15.96
C SER A 348 -14.15 -3.59 -14.79
N SER A 349 -13.03 -3.30 -14.13
CA SER A 349 -12.92 -2.46 -12.94
C SER A 349 -13.27 -1.00 -13.22
N ILE A 350 -13.93 -0.36 -12.25
CA ILE A 350 -14.22 1.08 -12.26
C ILE A 350 -13.68 1.69 -10.97
N GLU A 351 -12.86 2.72 -11.14
CA GLU A 351 -12.36 3.55 -10.05
C GLU A 351 -13.36 4.65 -9.74
N LEU A 352 -13.63 4.88 -8.45
CA LEU A 352 -14.52 5.93 -7.98
C LEU A 352 -14.07 7.30 -8.49
N SER A 353 -12.76 7.57 -8.52
CA SER A 353 -12.18 8.82 -9.04
C SER A 353 -12.66 9.20 -10.45
N ARG A 354 -12.90 8.20 -11.31
CA ARG A 354 -13.36 8.40 -12.70
C ARG A 354 -14.85 8.68 -12.80
N VAL A 355 -15.64 8.19 -11.85
CA VAL A 355 -17.11 8.27 -11.88
C VAL A 355 -17.69 9.20 -10.82
N ARG A 356 -16.87 9.69 -9.88
CA ARG A 356 -17.27 10.51 -8.73
C ARG A 356 -18.16 11.68 -9.14
N ASP A 357 -17.75 12.43 -10.15
CA ASP A 357 -18.49 13.62 -10.58
C ASP A 357 -19.85 13.23 -11.22
N ILE A 358 -19.91 12.09 -11.91
CA ILE A 358 -21.16 11.56 -12.47
C ILE A 358 -22.09 11.08 -11.36
N ILE A 359 -21.56 10.38 -10.36
CA ILE A 359 -22.34 9.92 -9.22
C ILE A 359 -22.80 11.10 -8.36
N SER A 360 -21.98 12.13 -8.15
CA SER A 360 -22.38 13.32 -7.39
C SER A 360 -23.51 14.07 -8.09
N MET A 361 -23.45 14.18 -9.43
CA MET A 361 -24.56 14.72 -10.22
C MET A 361 -25.82 13.83 -10.16
N TYR A 362 -25.65 12.51 -10.10
CA TYR A 362 -26.75 11.56 -9.90
C TYR A 362 -27.40 11.76 -8.52
N CYS A 363 -26.59 11.88 -7.47
CA CYS A 363 -27.00 12.14 -6.09
C CYS A 363 -27.74 13.48 -5.93
N LEU A 364 -27.22 14.53 -6.56
CA LEU A 364 -27.84 15.86 -6.63
C LEU A 364 -29.20 15.81 -7.34
N ALA A 365 -29.31 15.00 -8.40
CA ALA A 365 -30.57 14.86 -9.14
C ALA A 365 -31.67 14.15 -8.32
N LEU A 366 -31.30 13.24 -7.41
CA LEU A 366 -32.24 12.57 -6.52
C LEU A 366 -32.68 13.50 -5.37
N THR A 367 -31.72 14.08 -4.64
CA THR A 367 -31.99 14.82 -3.40
C THR A 367 -32.27 16.31 -3.56
N GLY A 368 -31.88 16.89 -4.70
CA GLY A 368 -31.88 18.35 -4.89
C GLY A 368 -30.83 19.09 -4.05
N ARG A 369 -29.96 18.38 -3.33
CA ARG A 369 -28.87 18.92 -2.49
C ARG A 369 -27.52 18.42 -2.99
N ASN A 370 -26.46 19.22 -2.82
CA ASN A 370 -25.11 18.75 -3.14
C ASN A 370 -24.65 17.77 -2.07
N ILE A 371 -24.32 16.55 -2.51
CA ILE A 371 -23.77 15.49 -1.66
C ILE A 371 -22.34 15.24 -2.12
N ASP A 372 -21.39 15.32 -1.19
CA ASP A 372 -19.99 15.00 -1.45
C ASP A 372 -19.78 13.48 -1.51
N ILE A 373 -18.83 13.04 -2.32
CA ILE A 373 -18.54 11.62 -2.49
C ILE A 373 -17.06 11.38 -2.24
N GLN A 374 -16.78 10.57 -1.23
CA GLN A 374 -15.43 10.24 -0.81
C GLN A 374 -15.20 8.73 -0.82
N ALA A 375 -13.92 8.34 -0.87
CA ALA A 375 -13.54 6.94 -0.75
C ALA A 375 -13.64 6.51 0.72
N ALA A 376 -14.18 5.32 0.99
CA ALA A 376 -14.29 4.75 2.33
C ALA A 376 -12.91 4.58 3.00
N GLN A 377 -11.84 4.30 2.23
CA GLN A 377 -10.47 4.31 2.74
C GLN A 377 -10.04 5.63 3.40
N ALA A 378 -10.62 6.78 3.00
CA ALA A 378 -10.29 8.06 3.61
C ALA A 378 -10.76 8.15 5.07
N LEU A 379 -11.74 7.35 5.50
CA LEU A 379 -12.15 7.22 6.90
C LEU A 379 -11.15 6.37 7.68
N ALA A 380 -10.71 5.25 7.10
CA ALA A 380 -9.73 4.35 7.71
C ALA A 380 -8.35 5.01 7.91
N GLU A 381 -7.88 5.80 6.94
CA GLU A 381 -6.59 6.51 7.04
C GLU A 381 -6.59 7.61 8.11
N LYS A 382 -7.77 8.11 8.50
CA LYS A 382 -7.92 9.19 9.48
C LYS A 382 -8.06 8.68 10.92
N ASN A 383 -8.00 7.36 11.17
CA ASN A 383 -8.25 6.77 12.49
C ASN A 383 -9.55 7.29 13.13
N ILE A 384 -10.59 7.47 12.31
CA ILE A 384 -11.94 7.67 12.82
C ILE A 384 -12.46 6.25 13.09
N GLY A 385 -12.25 5.79 14.33
CA GLY A 385 -12.21 4.38 14.72
C GLY A 385 -13.52 3.58 14.65
N TRP A 386 -14.59 4.10 14.05
CA TRP A 386 -15.89 3.41 13.95
C TRP A 386 -16.08 2.68 12.61
N PHE A 387 -15.07 2.65 11.74
CA PHE A 387 -15.22 2.16 10.37
C PHE A 387 -14.14 1.13 10.04
N GLN A 388 -14.52 -0.14 9.96
CA GLN A 388 -13.59 -1.26 9.83
C GLN A 388 -13.37 -1.74 8.38
N GLY A 389 -14.02 -1.13 7.38
CA GLY A 389 -14.19 -1.79 6.09
C GLY A 389 -14.09 -0.93 4.83
N GLU A 390 -14.44 -1.54 3.70
CA GLU A 390 -14.65 -0.88 2.41
C GLU A 390 -16.14 -0.58 2.14
N LEU A 391 -17.02 -0.79 3.14
CA LEU A 391 -18.46 -0.73 3.01
C LEU A 391 -18.98 0.71 2.80
N PRO A 392 -20.13 0.91 2.14
CA PRO A 392 -20.65 2.25 1.98
C PRO A 392 -21.25 2.78 3.28
N THR A 393 -21.13 4.08 3.54
CA THR A 393 -21.81 4.74 4.67
C THR A 393 -22.07 6.21 4.35
N THR A 394 -22.94 6.87 5.14
CA THR A 394 -23.37 8.25 4.90
C THR A 394 -23.48 9.06 6.19
N GLU A 395 -22.94 10.28 6.16
CA GLU A 395 -22.99 11.26 7.26
C GLU A 395 -24.01 12.39 6.97
N GLY A 396 -24.96 12.15 6.06
CA GLY A 396 -25.99 13.11 5.65
C GLY A 396 -25.57 14.17 4.62
N THR A 397 -24.29 14.53 4.58
CA THR A 397 -23.73 15.47 3.57
C THR A 397 -22.68 14.84 2.66
N THR A 398 -22.08 13.73 3.11
CA THR A 398 -21.04 13.00 2.39
C THR A 398 -21.39 11.52 2.37
N ILE A 399 -21.27 10.89 1.20
CA ILE A 399 -21.38 9.44 1.03
C ILE A 399 -19.97 8.88 0.82
N TYR A 400 -19.61 7.90 1.64
CA TYR A 400 -18.38 7.16 1.54
C TYR A 400 -18.65 5.84 0.82
N MET A 401 -17.81 5.50 -0.17
CA MET A 401 -17.97 4.31 -1.01
C MET A 401 -16.63 3.64 -1.30
N PRO A 402 -16.62 2.36 -1.72
CA PRO A 402 -15.40 1.70 -2.18
C PRO A 402 -14.65 2.51 -3.25
N SER A 403 -13.33 2.61 -3.12
CA SER A 403 -12.46 3.34 -4.06
C SER A 403 -12.39 2.69 -5.45
N VAL A 404 -12.54 1.36 -5.51
CA VAL A 404 -12.53 0.56 -6.75
C VAL A 404 -13.61 -0.52 -6.66
N ILE A 405 -14.35 -0.72 -7.75
CA ILE A 405 -15.34 -1.79 -7.87
C ILE A 405 -14.98 -2.69 -9.05
N ASN A 406 -14.83 -3.98 -8.78
CA ASN A 406 -14.57 -5.04 -9.76
C ASN A 406 -15.34 -6.34 -9.44
N ARG A 407 -16.63 -6.21 -9.13
CA ARG A 407 -17.48 -7.35 -8.72
C ARG A 407 -18.04 -8.11 -9.91
N TYR A 408 -18.37 -7.39 -10.98
CA TYR A 408 -19.02 -7.92 -12.16
C TYR A 408 -18.08 -7.93 -13.38
N THR A 409 -18.41 -8.76 -14.36
CA THR A 409 -17.59 -8.93 -15.57
C THR A 409 -17.70 -7.77 -16.56
N SER A 410 -18.75 -6.95 -16.44
CA SER A 410 -18.98 -5.77 -17.28
C SER A 410 -18.77 -4.47 -16.51
N LYS A 411 -18.16 -3.47 -17.18
CA LYS A 411 -18.09 -2.10 -16.66
C LYS A 411 -19.47 -1.51 -16.39
N ASP A 412 -20.46 -1.81 -17.22
CA ASP A 412 -21.81 -1.26 -17.05
C ASP A 412 -22.47 -1.76 -15.76
N GLU A 413 -22.20 -3.01 -15.38
CA GLU A 413 -22.71 -3.63 -14.14
C GLU A 413 -21.96 -3.09 -12.92
N ASN A 414 -20.64 -2.94 -13.00
CA ASN A 414 -19.84 -2.32 -11.93
C ASN A 414 -20.22 -0.83 -11.72
N PHE A 415 -20.53 -0.10 -12.80
CA PHE A 415 -21.05 1.26 -12.71
C PHE A 415 -22.48 1.27 -12.16
N GLY A 416 -23.28 0.29 -12.55
CA GLY A 416 -24.59 0.03 -11.99
C GLY A 416 -24.56 -0.14 -10.47
N PHE A 417 -23.58 -0.88 -9.95
CA PHE A 417 -23.40 -1.10 -8.51
C PHE A 417 -23.11 0.20 -7.76
N PHE A 418 -22.25 1.10 -8.27
CA PHE A 418 -22.06 2.44 -7.70
C PHE A 418 -23.37 3.22 -7.59
N LYS A 419 -24.23 3.16 -8.62
CA LYS A 419 -25.55 3.81 -8.56
C LYS A 419 -26.44 3.19 -7.50
N VAL A 420 -26.48 1.85 -7.38
CA VAL A 420 -27.30 1.15 -6.38
C VAL A 420 -26.90 1.57 -4.96
N ILE A 421 -25.60 1.55 -4.65
CA ILE A 421 -25.06 2.05 -3.38
C ILE A 421 -25.51 3.49 -3.14
N SER A 422 -25.26 4.37 -4.12
CA SER A 422 -25.56 5.79 -3.99
C SER A 422 -27.05 6.05 -3.76
N THR A 423 -27.94 5.33 -4.45
CA THR A 423 -29.39 5.43 -4.25
C THR A 423 -29.82 4.95 -2.87
N HIS A 424 -29.24 3.85 -2.37
CA HIS A 424 -29.59 3.34 -1.05
C HIS A 424 -29.14 4.31 0.05
N GLN A 425 -27.88 4.75 0.01
CA GLN A 425 -27.31 5.71 0.97
C GLN A 425 -28.06 7.06 0.95
N ILE A 426 -28.52 7.50 -0.22
CA ILE A 426 -29.36 8.68 -0.35
C ILE A 426 -30.75 8.48 0.20
N GLY A 427 -31.30 7.27 0.08
CA GLY A 427 -32.59 6.93 0.64
C GLY A 427 -32.70 7.30 2.12
N HIS A 428 -31.61 7.18 2.88
CA HIS A 428 -31.59 7.60 4.27
C HIS A 428 -31.84 9.10 4.49
N ILE A 429 -31.38 9.94 3.57
CA ILE A 429 -31.56 11.40 3.61
C ILE A 429 -32.91 11.78 3.01
N GLU A 430 -33.21 11.25 1.82
CA GLU A 430 -34.37 11.63 1.02
C GLU A 430 -35.68 11.18 1.67
N PHE A 431 -35.70 9.99 2.26
CA PHE A 431 -36.87 9.40 2.90
C PHE A 431 -36.89 9.62 4.42
N GLY A 432 -36.04 10.51 4.96
CA GLY A 432 -36.19 11.05 6.31
C GLY A 432 -35.66 10.19 7.46
N SER A 433 -34.76 9.23 7.23
CA SER A 433 -34.22 8.37 8.30
C SER A 433 -33.53 9.16 9.42
N PHE A 434 -32.89 10.28 9.07
CA PHE A 434 -32.20 11.16 10.03
C PHE A 434 -33.13 12.13 10.78
N ALA A 435 -34.40 12.22 10.36
CA ALA A 435 -35.38 13.16 10.89
C ALA A 435 -36.31 12.56 11.97
N PHE A 436 -36.02 11.35 12.45
CA PHE A 436 -36.84 10.64 13.44
C PHE A 436 -37.14 11.47 14.69
N ASP A 437 -38.43 11.62 15.03
CA ASP A 437 -38.88 12.22 16.29
C ASP A 437 -39.60 11.16 17.14
N PHE A 438 -39.12 10.96 18.37
CA PHE A 438 -39.71 10.01 19.31
C PHE A 438 -41.22 10.25 19.57
N ASN A 439 -41.68 11.49 19.43
CA ASN A 439 -43.05 11.89 19.75
C ASN A 439 -43.96 12.00 18.52
N GLU A 440 -43.41 11.87 17.31
CA GLU A 440 -44.20 11.83 16.07
C GLU A 440 -44.89 10.46 15.94
N PRO A 441 -46.23 10.42 15.76
CA PRO A 441 -46.97 9.16 15.72
C PRO A 441 -46.72 8.37 14.45
N SER A 442 -46.75 7.03 14.55
CA SER A 442 -46.73 6.12 13.40
C SER A 442 -48.01 6.27 12.55
N PHE A 443 -47.89 6.04 11.24
CA PHE A 443 -49.02 6.02 10.30
C PHE A 443 -49.59 4.62 10.09
N ILE A 444 -48.78 3.59 10.29
CA ILE A 444 -49.13 2.19 10.01
C ILE A 444 -49.51 1.42 11.28
N PHE A 445 -48.87 1.73 12.42
CA PHE A 445 -49.01 0.96 13.66
C PHE A 445 -49.55 1.81 14.82
N ASP A 446 -50.13 1.16 15.84
CA ASP A 446 -50.44 1.84 17.10
C ASP A 446 -49.14 2.20 17.86
N ASP A 447 -49.07 3.43 18.37
CA ASP A 447 -47.86 3.93 19.06
C ASP A 447 -47.62 3.25 20.41
N LEU A 448 -46.61 2.37 20.46
CA LEU A 448 -46.15 1.70 21.68
C LEU A 448 -45.04 2.45 22.40
N ARG A 449 -44.19 3.20 21.68
CA ARG A 449 -43.13 4.07 22.24
C ARG A 449 -43.52 4.82 23.52
N PRO A 450 -44.69 5.50 23.60
CA PRO A 450 -45.09 6.24 24.80
C PRO A 450 -45.66 5.40 25.96
N ARG A 451 -45.95 4.10 25.75
CA ARG A 451 -46.62 3.18 26.68
C ARG A 451 -45.68 2.18 27.36
N LEU A 452 -44.47 1.99 26.83
CA LEU A 452 -43.48 1.04 27.36
C LEU A 452 -42.89 1.49 28.72
N PRO A 453 -42.51 0.56 29.61
CA PRO A 453 -41.77 0.87 30.83
C PRO A 453 -40.45 1.56 30.47
N GLY A 454 -40.04 2.57 31.26
CA GLY A 454 -38.98 3.52 30.90
C GLY A 454 -39.49 4.77 30.20
N ALA A 455 -40.52 4.70 29.34
CA ALA A 455 -41.04 5.86 28.60
C ALA A 455 -41.65 6.97 29.49
N THR A 456 -42.17 6.62 30.68
CA THR A 456 -42.70 7.58 31.66
C THR A 456 -41.62 8.26 32.49
N GLU A 457 -40.53 7.56 32.81
CA GLU A 457 -39.33 8.12 33.44
C GLU A 457 -38.57 9.04 32.45
N LEU A 458 -38.46 8.62 31.19
CA LEU A 458 -37.96 9.41 30.04
C LEU A 458 -38.79 10.68 29.79
N LYS A 459 -40.12 10.62 29.93
CA LYS A 459 -41.01 11.80 29.84
C LYS A 459 -40.89 12.75 31.03
N ALA A 460 -40.65 12.23 32.24
CA ALA A 460 -40.47 13.05 33.44
C ALA A 460 -39.16 13.86 33.39
N ALA A 461 -38.08 13.29 32.85
CA ALA A 461 -36.81 13.98 32.64
C ALA A 461 -36.94 15.22 31.71
N LYS A 462 -37.64 15.08 30.58
CA LYS A 462 -37.86 16.19 29.62
C LYS A 462 -38.82 17.27 30.17
N ALA A 463 -39.79 16.89 31.01
CA ALA A 463 -40.72 17.85 31.63
C ALA A 463 -40.02 18.77 32.65
N VAL A 464 -39.00 18.26 33.36
CA VAL A 464 -38.17 19.04 34.29
C VAL A 464 -37.28 20.04 33.54
N ASP A 465 -36.73 19.64 32.39
CA ASP A 465 -35.93 20.52 31.51
C ASP A 465 -36.77 21.64 30.85
N GLU A 466 -37.98 21.31 30.37
CA GLU A 466 -38.98 22.28 29.89
C GLU A 466 -39.39 23.29 30.96
N GLU A 467 -39.52 22.86 32.22
CA GLU A 467 -39.89 23.71 33.35
C GLU A 467 -38.69 24.57 33.84
N ALA A 468 -37.45 24.09 33.66
CA ALA A 468 -36.22 24.86 33.84
C ALA A 468 -36.07 25.94 32.76
N LYS A 469 -36.32 25.62 31.48
CA LYS A 469 -36.37 26.58 30.36
C LYS A 469 -37.49 27.61 30.50
N LYS A 470 -38.66 27.24 31.05
CA LYS A 470 -39.74 28.18 31.41
C LYS A 470 -39.38 29.11 32.58
N LYS A 471 -38.54 28.69 33.52
CA LYS A 471 -38.02 29.57 34.59
C LYS A 471 -36.93 30.51 34.10
N ALA A 472 -36.11 30.10 33.13
CA ALA A 472 -35.07 30.92 32.51
C ALA A 472 -35.64 32.05 31.61
N SER A 473 -36.83 31.87 31.03
CA SER A 473 -37.48 32.84 30.13
C SER A 473 -38.31 33.95 30.82
N ALA A 474 -38.38 33.99 32.15
CA ALA A 474 -39.06 35.06 32.89
C ALA A 474 -38.15 36.30 33.09
N LYS A 475 -38.32 37.32 32.23
CA LYS A 475 -37.58 38.61 32.31
C LYS A 475 -37.80 39.38 33.62
N PRO A 476 -36.78 40.09 34.17
CA PRO A 476 -36.99 41.01 35.29
C PRO A 476 -37.55 42.35 34.80
N GLU A 477 -38.59 42.86 35.47
CA GLU A 477 -39.14 44.20 35.27
C GLU A 477 -38.15 45.29 35.75
N VAL A 478 -37.86 46.25 34.87
CA VAL A 478 -37.10 47.47 35.19
C VAL A 478 -38.04 48.51 35.80
N ILE A 479 -37.89 48.81 37.09
CA ILE A 479 -38.57 49.93 37.75
C ILE A 479 -37.62 51.14 37.86
N VAL A 480 -38.10 52.29 37.38
CA VAL A 480 -37.50 53.62 37.50
C VAL A 480 -37.84 54.25 38.87
N PHE A 481 -36.85 54.91 39.46
CA PHE A 481 -36.82 55.68 40.72
C PHE A 481 -38.15 56.31 41.25
N GLY A 482 -38.40 56.14 42.57
CA GLY A 482 -39.28 57.04 43.34
C GLY A 482 -39.75 56.56 44.75
N HIS A 483 -38.96 56.88 45.78
CA HIS A 483 -39.30 57.08 47.22
C HIS A 483 -39.71 55.94 48.20
N GLU A 484 -38.92 55.93 49.30
CA GLU A 484 -39.17 55.59 50.72
C GLU A 484 -39.03 54.14 51.26
N SER A 485 -37.94 53.99 52.03
CA SER A 485 -37.61 53.00 53.08
C SER A 485 -38.71 52.84 54.17
N PRO A 486 -38.75 51.75 55.01
CA PRO A 486 -37.58 51.15 55.67
C PRO A 486 -37.51 49.63 55.87
N VAL A 487 -36.29 49.27 56.27
CA VAL A 487 -35.64 47.99 56.55
C VAL A 487 -35.99 47.44 57.94
N ALA A 488 -36.15 46.10 58.06
CA ALA A 488 -35.65 45.19 59.12
C ALA A 488 -36.43 43.85 59.06
N ALA A 489 -35.92 42.65 59.30
CA ALA A 489 -34.58 42.06 59.44
C ALA A 489 -34.76 40.52 59.50
N SER A 490 -33.73 39.80 59.05
CA SER A 490 -33.23 38.47 59.50
C SER A 490 -34.03 37.15 59.37
N SER A 491 -33.31 36.18 58.80
CA SER A 491 -33.25 34.71 59.06
C SER A 491 -34.47 33.89 58.62
N VAL A 492 -34.33 32.77 57.91
CA VAL A 492 -33.66 31.53 58.33
C VAL A 492 -33.40 30.65 57.08
N THR A 493 -32.22 30.04 56.97
CA THR A 493 -31.91 28.91 56.08
C THR A 493 -32.63 27.63 56.53
N PRO A 494 -32.98 26.74 55.60
CA PRO A 494 -32.47 25.38 55.76
C PRO A 494 -31.79 24.85 54.48
N GLU A 495 -30.77 24.06 54.76
CA GLU A 495 -29.91 23.25 53.90
C GLU A 495 -30.63 21.99 53.34
N PRO A 496 -30.00 21.20 52.45
CA PRO A 496 -30.52 20.79 51.15
C PRO A 496 -31.19 19.41 51.14
N ALA A 497 -32.07 19.17 50.17
CA ALA A 497 -32.52 17.83 49.80
C ALA A 497 -31.65 17.35 48.63
N ALA A 498 -31.21 16.09 48.71
CA ALA A 498 -30.34 15.44 47.73
C ALA A 498 -30.88 15.56 46.30
N GLU A 499 -30.07 16.12 45.41
CA GLU A 499 -30.29 16.14 43.96
C GLU A 499 -30.06 14.71 43.45
N GLN A 500 -31.13 14.09 42.93
CA GLN A 500 -31.00 12.95 42.02
C GLN A 500 -30.74 13.56 40.64
N GLU A 501 -29.56 13.32 40.08
CA GLU A 501 -29.21 13.70 38.70
C GLU A 501 -30.19 13.02 37.74
N ALA A 502 -30.83 13.82 36.87
CA ALA A 502 -31.75 13.33 35.85
C ALA A 502 -30.95 13.06 34.56
N PRO A 503 -31.26 11.99 33.80
CA PRO A 503 -30.56 11.72 32.54
C PRO A 503 -30.90 12.78 31.48
N GLU A 504 -29.88 13.44 30.93
CA GLU A 504 -29.97 14.31 29.75
C GLU A 504 -29.88 13.44 28.48
N PHE A 505 -30.91 13.47 27.62
CA PHE A 505 -30.91 12.76 26.34
C PHE A 505 -30.48 13.69 25.21
N LEU A 506 -29.51 13.25 24.40
CA LEU A 506 -28.94 14.06 23.31
C LEU A 506 -29.71 13.94 22.00
N THR A 507 -30.15 12.73 21.63
CA THR A 507 -30.89 12.45 20.39
C THR A 507 -32.17 11.65 20.65
N ASP A 508 -33.16 11.78 19.78
CA ASP A 508 -34.42 11.02 19.91
C ASP A 508 -34.23 9.53 19.56
N MET A 509 -33.24 9.17 18.73
CA MET A 509 -32.83 7.79 18.48
C MET A 509 -32.20 7.14 19.72
N SER A 510 -31.33 7.85 20.45
CA SER A 510 -30.77 7.34 21.72
C SER A 510 -31.88 7.05 22.72
N ARG A 511 -32.83 7.99 22.85
CA ARG A 511 -34.05 7.81 23.66
C ARG A 511 -34.91 6.61 23.23
N PHE A 512 -34.91 6.28 21.94
CA PHE A 512 -35.61 5.11 21.41
C PHE A 512 -34.89 3.81 21.78
N PHE A 513 -33.58 3.71 21.55
CA PHE A 513 -32.80 2.51 21.87
C PHE A 513 -32.68 2.26 23.38
N ASP A 514 -32.77 3.30 24.22
CA ASP A 514 -32.85 3.19 25.69
C ASP A 514 -34.10 2.43 26.19
N LEU A 515 -35.11 2.21 25.33
CA LEU A 515 -36.28 1.39 25.69
C LEU A 515 -35.96 -0.10 25.76
N PHE A 516 -34.88 -0.56 25.12
CA PHE A 516 -34.58 -1.98 24.93
C PHE A 516 -33.51 -2.46 25.92
N HIS A 517 -33.70 -3.67 26.48
CA HIS A 517 -32.71 -4.30 27.36
C HIS A 517 -31.44 -4.71 26.57
N GLU A 518 -31.62 -5.31 25.40
CA GLU A 518 -30.54 -5.73 24.50
C GLU A 518 -30.48 -4.77 23.29
N ARG A 519 -29.71 -3.68 23.43
CA ARG A 519 -29.65 -2.62 22.41
C ARG A 519 -29.12 -3.10 21.06
N ARG A 520 -28.19 -4.07 21.08
CA ARG A 520 -27.55 -4.64 19.89
C ARG A 520 -28.58 -5.27 18.94
N LEU A 521 -29.42 -6.15 19.47
CA LEU A 521 -30.51 -6.78 18.74
C LEU A 521 -31.51 -5.75 18.20
N ALA A 522 -31.84 -4.73 19.01
CA ALA A 522 -32.77 -3.67 18.58
C ALA A 522 -32.22 -2.86 17.40
N LEU A 523 -30.92 -2.56 17.39
CA LEU A 523 -30.24 -1.86 16.30
C LEU A 523 -30.24 -2.69 15.01
N ASP A 524 -29.92 -3.98 15.08
CA ASP A 524 -29.90 -4.88 13.93
C ASP A 524 -31.31 -5.03 13.31
N VAL A 525 -32.32 -5.22 14.15
CA VAL A 525 -33.74 -5.29 13.74
C VAL A 525 -34.21 -3.98 13.09
N PHE A 526 -33.91 -2.84 13.71
CA PHE A 526 -34.26 -1.53 13.18
C PHE A 526 -33.60 -1.29 11.81
N THR A 527 -32.32 -1.64 11.67
CA THR A 527 -31.56 -1.48 10.43
C THR A 527 -32.20 -2.27 9.28
N VAL A 528 -32.61 -3.51 9.52
CA VAL A 528 -33.29 -4.33 8.51
C VAL A 528 -34.62 -3.71 8.07
N LEU A 529 -35.44 -3.26 9.03
CA LEU A 529 -36.75 -2.66 8.75
C LEU A 529 -36.63 -1.32 8.03
N GLU A 530 -35.65 -0.49 8.43
CA GLU A 530 -35.39 0.79 7.81
C GLU A 530 -34.84 0.63 6.39
N SER A 531 -33.90 -0.29 6.17
CA SER A 531 -33.45 -0.63 4.83
C SER A 531 -34.59 -1.17 3.95
N SER A 532 -35.52 -1.94 4.51
CA SER A 532 -36.73 -2.41 3.83
C SER A 532 -37.65 -1.27 3.42
N ARG A 533 -37.85 -0.28 4.29
CA ARG A 533 -38.62 0.93 4.00
C ARG A 533 -38.00 1.73 2.85
N ILE A 534 -36.69 1.92 2.89
CA ILE A 534 -35.93 2.59 1.81
C ILE A 534 -36.06 1.81 0.50
N ASP A 535 -35.88 0.49 0.56
CA ASP A 535 -35.98 -0.39 -0.59
C ASP A 535 -37.37 -0.38 -1.24
N GLY A 536 -38.45 -0.26 -0.44
CA GLY A 536 -39.82 -0.08 -0.92
C GLY A 536 -40.02 1.27 -1.61
N ASN A 537 -39.51 2.36 -1.02
CA ASN A 537 -39.55 3.69 -1.62
C ASN A 537 -38.77 3.76 -2.94
N VAL A 538 -37.56 3.18 -3.00
CA VAL A 538 -36.76 3.11 -4.22
C VAL A 538 -37.48 2.31 -5.32
N ALA A 539 -38.16 1.22 -4.97
CA ALA A 539 -38.85 0.39 -5.95
C ALA A 539 -39.98 1.13 -6.68
N GLU A 540 -40.76 1.94 -5.96
CA GLU A 540 -41.90 2.67 -6.55
C GLU A 540 -41.47 4.01 -7.18
N LEU A 541 -40.62 4.79 -6.51
CA LEU A 541 -40.23 6.14 -6.95
C LEU A 541 -39.15 6.11 -8.03
N TYR A 542 -38.28 5.08 -8.02
CA TYR A 542 -37.12 4.97 -8.92
C TYR A 542 -37.11 3.67 -9.74
N PRO A 543 -38.15 3.36 -10.53
CA PRO A 543 -38.26 2.08 -11.26
C PRO A 543 -37.12 1.86 -12.29
N GLY A 544 -36.46 2.94 -12.74
CA GLY A 544 -35.35 2.88 -13.68
C GLY A 544 -34.08 2.19 -13.16
N ILE A 545 -33.86 2.14 -11.84
CA ILE A 545 -32.69 1.47 -11.24
C ILE A 545 -32.99 0.02 -10.83
N MET A 546 -34.26 -0.39 -10.83
CA MET A 546 -34.69 -1.69 -10.30
C MET A 546 -34.11 -2.91 -11.02
N SER A 547 -33.78 -2.79 -12.31
CA SER A 547 -33.07 -3.86 -13.02
C SER A 547 -31.69 -4.13 -12.44
N MET A 548 -30.97 -3.08 -12.04
CA MET A 548 -29.66 -3.22 -11.40
C MET A 548 -29.81 -3.63 -9.93
N TYR A 549 -30.77 -3.05 -9.20
CA TYR A 549 -31.08 -3.46 -7.83
C TYR A 549 -31.38 -4.97 -7.72
N ALA A 550 -32.11 -5.55 -8.69
CA ALA A 550 -32.36 -6.99 -8.73
C ALA A 550 -31.07 -7.82 -8.90
N ILE A 551 -30.14 -7.39 -9.75
CA ILE A 551 -28.83 -8.05 -9.94
C ILE A 551 -28.02 -7.98 -8.63
N VAL A 552 -27.99 -6.80 -7.99
CA VAL A 552 -27.23 -6.57 -6.76
C VAL A 552 -27.82 -7.35 -5.59
N ARG A 553 -29.15 -7.35 -5.41
CA ARG A 553 -29.83 -8.13 -4.37
C ARG A 553 -29.63 -9.63 -4.56
N GLY A 554 -29.71 -10.12 -5.80
CA GLY A 554 -29.41 -11.53 -6.11
C GLY A 554 -27.98 -11.91 -5.72
N ALA A 555 -26.99 -11.07 -6.08
CA ALA A 555 -25.60 -11.29 -5.72
C ALA A 555 -25.35 -11.20 -4.19
N ALA A 556 -26.10 -10.36 -3.48
CA ALA A 556 -26.02 -10.25 -2.02
C ALA A 556 -26.67 -11.46 -1.32
N LEU A 557 -27.76 -12.00 -1.87
CA LEU A 557 -28.40 -13.23 -1.40
C LEU A 557 -27.48 -14.46 -1.57
N GLU A 558 -26.77 -14.55 -2.69
CA GLU A 558 -25.82 -15.64 -2.97
C GLU A 558 -24.62 -15.66 -2.02
N SER A 559 -24.26 -14.52 -1.41
CA SER A 559 -23.13 -14.39 -0.48
C SER A 559 -23.52 -14.49 1.00
N ARG A 560 -24.80 -14.74 1.33
CA ARG A 560 -25.28 -14.87 2.72
C ARG A 560 -24.84 -16.20 3.35
N PRO A 561 -24.66 -16.25 4.68
CA PRO A 561 -24.37 -17.49 5.40
C PRO A 561 -25.58 -18.43 5.35
N GLU A 562 -25.35 -19.74 5.39
CA GLU A 562 -26.43 -20.72 5.48
C GLU A 562 -27.15 -20.59 6.82
N VAL A 563 -28.48 -20.53 6.80
CA VAL A 563 -29.31 -20.27 8.01
C VAL A 563 -29.18 -21.38 9.05
N THR A 564 -28.83 -22.60 8.61
CA THR A 564 -28.64 -23.77 9.48
C THR A 564 -27.38 -23.71 10.33
N ASP A 565 -26.40 -22.90 9.92
CA ASP A 565 -25.14 -22.75 10.65
C ASP A 565 -25.24 -21.70 11.78
N LEU A 566 -26.42 -21.10 11.99
CA LEU A 566 -26.66 -20.01 12.94
C LEU A 566 -27.57 -20.45 14.11
N PRO A 567 -27.34 -19.95 15.33
CA PRO A 567 -28.26 -20.12 16.45
C PRO A 567 -29.69 -19.63 16.17
N ALA A 568 -30.68 -20.14 16.90
CA ALA A 568 -32.10 -19.94 16.59
C ALA A 568 -32.54 -18.46 16.45
N ARG A 569 -32.04 -17.56 17.32
CA ARG A 569 -32.37 -16.12 17.29
C ARG A 569 -31.67 -15.42 16.12
N GLU A 570 -30.38 -15.70 15.92
CA GLU A 570 -29.59 -15.16 14.80
C GLU A 570 -30.12 -15.62 13.44
N ALA A 571 -30.53 -16.88 13.32
CA ALA A 571 -31.17 -17.45 12.14
C ALA A 571 -32.46 -16.71 11.75
N LEU A 572 -33.24 -16.22 12.73
CA LEU A 572 -34.44 -15.43 12.48
C LEU A 572 -34.14 -13.99 12.07
N VAL A 573 -33.07 -13.39 12.58
CA VAL A 573 -32.59 -12.08 12.10
C VAL A 573 -32.04 -12.21 10.66
N GLU A 574 -31.30 -13.28 10.36
CA GLU A 574 -30.86 -13.60 8.99
C GLU A 574 -32.06 -13.85 8.05
N PHE A 575 -33.10 -14.53 8.53
CA PHE A 575 -34.35 -14.67 7.81
C PHE A 575 -34.96 -13.31 7.47
N MET A 576 -35.01 -12.35 8.40
CA MET A 576 -35.49 -10.99 8.13
C MET A 576 -34.66 -10.31 7.03
N ILE A 577 -33.34 -10.45 7.04
CA ILE A 577 -32.45 -9.90 6.01
C ILE A 577 -32.79 -10.52 4.65
N ARG A 578 -32.94 -11.85 4.56
CA ARG A 578 -33.30 -12.55 3.32
C ARG A 578 -34.68 -12.15 2.78
N VAL A 579 -35.68 -11.96 3.65
CA VAL A 579 -36.99 -11.40 3.26
C VAL A 579 -36.79 -9.99 2.70
N SER A 580 -36.04 -9.13 3.39
CA SER A 580 -35.81 -7.74 2.95
C SER A 580 -35.10 -7.65 1.59
N LEU A 581 -34.26 -8.63 1.26
CA LEU A 581 -33.57 -8.74 -0.04
C LEU A 581 -34.47 -9.31 -1.15
N GLY A 582 -35.69 -9.73 -0.82
CA GLY A 582 -36.69 -10.22 -1.77
C GLY A 582 -36.66 -11.73 -2.01
N GLN A 583 -36.07 -12.53 -1.12
CA GLN A 583 -36.20 -13.99 -1.17
C GLN A 583 -37.64 -14.38 -0.80
N VAL A 584 -38.33 -15.09 -1.69
CA VAL A 584 -39.73 -15.51 -1.51
C VAL A 584 -39.87 -17.02 -1.36
N ASP A 585 -39.02 -17.78 -2.05
CA ASP A 585 -39.04 -19.23 -2.11
C ASP A 585 -37.89 -19.85 -1.29
N ASP A 586 -38.05 -21.13 -0.91
CA ASP A 586 -37.02 -21.94 -0.24
C ASP A 586 -36.44 -21.31 1.05
N MET A 587 -37.30 -20.64 1.82
CA MET A 587 -36.91 -20.05 3.11
C MET A 587 -36.88 -21.12 4.21
N ILE A 588 -35.72 -21.29 4.84
CA ILE A 588 -35.49 -22.21 5.96
C ILE A 588 -35.58 -21.41 7.25
N VAL A 589 -36.29 -21.94 8.26
CA VAL A 589 -36.44 -21.33 9.58
C VAL A 589 -36.44 -22.40 10.68
N PRO A 590 -36.11 -22.04 11.93
CA PRO A 590 -36.30 -22.94 13.07
C PRO A 590 -37.75 -23.43 13.15
N GLY A 591 -37.94 -24.76 13.17
CA GLY A 591 -39.25 -25.40 13.07
C GLY A 591 -40.23 -24.99 14.17
N GLU A 592 -39.74 -24.81 15.40
CA GLU A 592 -40.53 -24.37 16.55
C GLU A 592 -40.97 -22.89 16.45
N HIS A 593 -40.30 -22.08 15.63
CA HIS A 593 -40.50 -20.62 15.54
C HIS A 593 -41.09 -20.16 14.20
N LYS A 594 -41.77 -21.05 13.44
CA LYS A 594 -42.42 -20.68 12.17
C LYS A 594 -43.43 -19.54 12.29
N ASP A 595 -44.19 -19.50 13.38
CA ASP A 595 -45.18 -18.44 13.59
C ASP A 595 -44.52 -17.08 13.84
N ALA A 596 -43.38 -17.06 14.53
CA ALA A 596 -42.55 -15.87 14.68
C ALA A 596 -42.05 -15.38 13.32
N ALA A 597 -41.50 -16.28 12.49
CA ALA A 597 -41.04 -15.94 11.13
C ALA A 597 -42.16 -15.36 10.23
N ARG A 598 -43.39 -15.90 10.32
CA ARG A 598 -44.55 -15.34 9.58
C ARG A 598 -44.89 -13.92 10.05
N LYS A 599 -44.91 -13.66 11.36
CA LYS A 599 -45.15 -12.33 11.92
C LYS A 599 -44.07 -11.34 11.48
N LEU A 600 -42.79 -11.71 11.55
CA LEU A 600 -41.66 -10.88 11.11
C LEU A 600 -41.73 -10.54 9.61
N ARG A 601 -42.07 -11.52 8.76
CA ARG A 601 -42.28 -11.31 7.32
C ARG A 601 -43.39 -10.30 7.04
N ARG A 602 -44.49 -10.34 7.80
CA ARG A 602 -45.61 -9.38 7.66
C ARG A 602 -45.20 -7.96 8.06
N LEU A 603 -44.48 -7.80 9.17
CA LEU A 603 -43.94 -6.50 9.60
C LEU A 603 -43.05 -5.88 8.51
N ILE A 604 -42.11 -6.65 7.95
CA ILE A 604 -41.25 -6.20 6.85
C ILE A 604 -42.08 -5.75 5.64
N ARG A 605 -43.10 -6.51 5.26
CA ARG A 605 -43.97 -6.17 4.13
C ARG A 605 -44.75 -4.87 4.35
N GLN A 606 -45.24 -4.62 5.57
CA GLN A 606 -45.99 -3.39 5.89
C GLN A 606 -45.11 -2.14 5.80
N VAL A 607 -43.85 -2.21 6.29
CA VAL A 607 -42.92 -1.07 6.21
C VAL A 607 -42.28 -0.91 4.83
N THR A 608 -42.31 -1.93 3.98
CA THR A 608 -41.85 -1.87 2.57
C THR A 608 -42.93 -1.20 1.67
N THR A 609 -43.54 -0.11 2.14
CA THR A 609 -44.54 0.66 1.41
C THR A 609 -44.10 2.14 1.34
N VAL A 610 -44.58 2.88 0.34
CA VAL A 610 -44.13 4.27 0.09
C VAL A 610 -44.67 5.27 1.12
N ASP A 611 -45.81 4.94 1.74
CA ASP A 611 -46.42 5.80 2.76
C ASP A 611 -45.74 5.64 4.13
N ALA A 612 -44.82 4.68 4.28
CA ALA A 612 -44.13 4.39 5.54
C ALA A 612 -43.04 5.44 5.87
N ILE A 613 -43.12 5.98 7.08
CA ILE A 613 -42.14 6.91 7.67
C ILE A 613 -41.15 6.15 8.59
N VAL A 614 -40.07 6.82 9.01
CA VAL A 614 -39.06 6.18 9.89
C VAL A 614 -39.65 5.78 11.24
N GLU A 615 -40.68 6.48 11.70
CA GLU A 615 -41.47 6.16 12.89
C GLU A 615 -42.21 4.81 12.75
N ASP A 616 -42.65 4.46 11.54
CA ASP A 616 -43.26 3.14 11.27
C ASP A 616 -42.23 2.03 11.35
N ALA A 617 -40.99 2.28 10.88
CA ALA A 617 -39.88 1.35 11.03
C ALA A 617 -39.50 1.16 12.51
N ALA A 618 -39.54 2.22 13.31
CA ALA A 618 -39.30 2.16 14.75
C ALA A 618 -40.39 1.37 15.49
N GLU A 619 -41.67 1.58 15.17
CA GLU A 619 -42.78 0.81 15.77
C GLU A 619 -42.80 -0.65 15.32
N ALA A 620 -42.41 -0.95 14.08
CA ALA A 620 -42.19 -2.31 13.62
C ALA A 620 -41.00 -2.96 14.34
N ALA A 621 -39.94 -2.20 14.65
CA ALA A 621 -38.77 -2.70 15.36
C ALA A 621 -39.11 -3.11 16.80
N ILE A 622 -39.97 -2.36 17.50
CA ILE A 622 -40.49 -2.74 18.82
C ILE A 622 -41.17 -4.12 18.77
N ARG A 623 -42.05 -4.33 17.78
CA ARG A 623 -42.81 -5.59 17.62
C ARG A 623 -41.92 -6.75 17.17
N ALA A 624 -40.93 -6.49 16.32
CA ALA A 624 -39.97 -7.50 15.90
C ALA A 624 -39.02 -7.90 17.05
N TYR A 625 -38.53 -6.94 17.83
CA TYR A 625 -37.72 -7.20 19.02
C TYR A 625 -38.48 -8.03 20.06
N SER A 626 -39.75 -7.71 20.31
CA SER A 626 -40.58 -8.45 21.26
C SER A 626 -40.77 -9.91 20.82
N ILE A 627 -40.86 -10.18 19.52
CA ILE A 627 -40.90 -11.55 19.00
C ILE A 627 -39.56 -12.27 19.23
N LEU A 628 -38.43 -11.59 19.02
CA LEU A 628 -37.10 -12.21 19.01
C LEU A 628 -36.51 -12.44 20.40
N ILE A 629 -36.78 -11.54 21.36
CA ILE A 629 -36.20 -11.64 22.71
C ILE A 629 -36.78 -12.80 23.54
N ASP A 630 -37.96 -13.32 23.17
CA ASP A 630 -38.55 -14.51 23.79
C ASP A 630 -37.94 -15.83 23.28
N ILE A 631 -37.13 -15.77 22.21
CA ILE A 631 -36.54 -16.93 21.56
C ILE A 631 -35.14 -17.14 22.11
N LYS A 632 -34.88 -18.32 22.69
CA LYS A 632 -33.55 -18.66 23.18
C LYS A 632 -32.54 -18.72 22.03
N ASN A 633 -31.32 -18.26 22.29
CA ASN A 633 -30.26 -18.27 21.28
C ASN A 633 -29.43 -19.56 21.36
N ASP A 634 -30.07 -20.70 21.07
CA ASP A 634 -29.43 -22.02 21.14
C ASP A 634 -29.02 -22.51 19.73
N GLU A 635 -27.92 -23.25 19.63
CA GLU A 635 -27.56 -24.02 18.41
C GLU A 635 -28.59 -25.14 18.19
N LEU A 636 -29.11 -25.24 16.97
CA LEU A 636 -30.11 -26.25 16.58
C LEU A 636 -29.50 -27.28 15.64
N ASP A 637 -29.96 -28.53 15.73
CA ASP A 637 -29.56 -29.57 14.77
C ASP A 637 -30.22 -29.31 13.39
N ASP A 638 -29.55 -29.72 12.30
CA ASP A 638 -30.03 -29.53 10.92
C ASP A 638 -31.48 -30.02 10.67
N ASP A 639 -31.95 -31.04 11.41
CA ASP A 639 -33.30 -31.60 11.29
C ASP A 639 -34.39 -30.82 12.04
N GLU A 640 -34.01 -29.86 12.88
CA GLU A 640 -34.92 -28.93 13.58
C GLU A 640 -35.27 -27.70 12.72
N PHE A 641 -34.52 -27.48 11.63
CA PHE A 641 -34.85 -26.49 10.62
C PHE A 641 -35.87 -27.02 9.62
N GLU A 642 -36.93 -26.24 9.38
CA GLU A 642 -37.98 -26.61 8.46
C GLU A 642 -38.20 -25.54 7.38
N GLN A 643 -38.59 -25.98 6.20
CA GLN A 643 -38.98 -25.07 5.13
C GLN A 643 -40.28 -24.34 5.52
N LEU A 644 -40.28 -23.02 5.37
CA LEU A 644 -41.45 -22.18 5.53
C LEU A 644 -42.31 -22.28 4.27
N GLU A 645 -43.59 -22.62 4.43
CA GLU A 645 -44.53 -22.70 3.32
C GLU A 645 -44.73 -21.31 2.69
N PRO A 646 -44.75 -21.18 1.35
CA PRO A 646 -45.07 -19.92 0.70
C PRO A 646 -46.51 -19.53 1.07
N GLU A 647 -46.71 -18.31 1.58
CA GLU A 647 -48.05 -17.78 1.82
C GLU A 647 -48.80 -17.67 0.47
N GLU A 648 -49.99 -18.26 0.36
CA GLU A 648 -50.91 -17.99 -0.76
C GLU A 648 -51.28 -16.51 -0.71
N GLU A 649 -51.30 -15.81 -1.86
CA GLU A 649 -51.81 -14.43 -1.95
C GLU A 649 -53.30 -14.42 -1.55
N GLU A 650 -53.60 -14.38 -0.25
CA GLU A 650 -54.97 -14.22 0.23
C GLU A 650 -55.45 -12.84 -0.22
N GLU A 651 -56.52 -12.85 -1.03
CA GLU A 651 -57.27 -11.67 -1.45
C GLU A 651 -57.53 -10.79 -0.24
N SER A 652 -57.05 -9.55 -0.30
CA SER A 652 -57.37 -8.42 0.59
C SER A 652 -58.77 -8.56 1.19
N SER A 653 -58.86 -9.09 2.40
CA SER A 653 -60.10 -9.09 3.18
C SER A 653 -59.97 -7.95 4.17
N ASP A 654 -60.85 -6.96 4.02
CA ASP A 654 -61.10 -5.71 4.75
C ASP A 654 -61.01 -5.75 6.30
N ASN A 655 -59.99 -6.39 6.88
CA ASN A 655 -59.75 -6.56 8.32
C ASN A 655 -58.28 -6.27 8.70
N ASP A 656 -57.51 -5.60 7.85
CA ASP A 656 -56.09 -5.21 8.08
C ASP A 656 -55.93 -4.07 9.13
N GLU A 657 -56.93 -3.85 9.99
CA GLU A 657 -56.89 -2.86 11.09
C GLU A 657 -56.47 -3.49 12.44
N GLU A 658 -56.16 -4.79 12.51
CA GLU A 658 -55.57 -5.41 13.72
C GLU A 658 -54.04 -5.48 13.60
N ASP A 659 -53.34 -4.90 14.56
CA ASP A 659 -51.87 -4.95 14.68
C ASP A 659 -51.34 -6.40 14.61
N VAL A 660 -50.21 -6.62 13.93
CA VAL A 660 -49.59 -7.95 13.71
C VAL A 660 -49.26 -8.69 15.01
N VAL A 661 -49.06 -7.95 16.10
CA VAL A 661 -48.79 -8.43 17.45
C VAL A 661 -49.68 -7.63 18.40
N ASP A 662 -50.30 -8.30 19.38
CA ASP A 662 -51.18 -7.64 20.36
C ASP A 662 -50.39 -6.58 21.16
N PRO A 663 -50.74 -5.29 21.09
CA PRO A 663 -50.09 -4.20 21.84
C PRO A 663 -49.93 -4.48 23.35
N GLU A 664 -50.91 -5.15 23.95
CA GLU A 664 -50.89 -5.47 25.38
C GLU A 664 -49.89 -6.60 25.71
N GLU A 665 -49.66 -7.54 24.78
CA GLU A 665 -48.66 -8.61 24.90
C GLU A 665 -47.24 -8.03 24.88
N VAL A 666 -46.96 -7.10 23.95
CA VAL A 666 -45.67 -6.40 23.86
C VAL A 666 -45.38 -5.61 25.14
N ILE A 667 -46.36 -4.86 25.67
CA ILE A 667 -46.18 -4.08 26.91
C ILE A 667 -45.93 -5.00 28.11
N GLN A 668 -46.64 -6.13 28.21
CA GLN A 668 -46.44 -7.09 29.29
C GLN A 668 -45.04 -7.69 29.30
N GLN A 669 -44.48 -7.96 28.12
CA GLN A 669 -43.16 -8.52 27.96
C GLN A 669 -42.06 -7.53 28.40
N PHE A 670 -42.13 -6.27 27.97
CA PHE A 670 -41.22 -5.23 28.44
C PHE A 670 -41.36 -4.97 29.96
N MET A 671 -42.56 -5.11 30.55
CA MET A 671 -42.75 -5.00 32.00
C MET A 671 -42.13 -6.16 32.79
N GLY A 672 -42.12 -7.37 32.22
CA GLY A 672 -41.49 -8.54 32.81
C GLY A 672 -39.97 -8.40 32.94
N GLN A 673 -39.34 -7.62 32.06
CA GLN A 673 -37.90 -7.38 32.03
C GLN A 673 -37.42 -6.27 33.00
N ALA A 674 -38.33 -5.45 33.55
CA ALA A 674 -38.00 -4.22 34.28
C ALA A 674 -37.94 -4.33 35.83
N SER A 675 -37.89 -5.53 36.43
CA SER A 675 -37.87 -5.71 37.91
C SER A 675 -36.46 -6.00 38.47
N PRO A 676 -35.82 -5.07 39.21
CA PRO A 676 -34.59 -5.31 39.95
C PRO A 676 -34.87 -5.46 41.47
N ASP A 677 -34.64 -6.67 42.00
CA ASP A 677 -34.63 -7.12 43.42
C ASP A 677 -35.95 -7.16 44.25
N GLY A 678 -36.33 -8.36 44.73
CA GLY A 678 -37.01 -8.52 46.03
C GLY A 678 -38.07 -9.63 46.22
N GLU A 679 -37.64 -10.80 46.73
CA GLU A 679 -38.27 -11.79 47.63
C GLU A 679 -39.82 -11.94 47.82
N GLY A 680 -40.28 -13.20 47.78
CA GLY A 680 -41.40 -13.75 48.59
C GLY A 680 -42.29 -14.73 47.80
N GLU A 681 -42.68 -15.93 48.25
CA GLU A 681 -42.61 -16.64 49.52
C GLU A 681 -42.78 -18.16 49.26
N GLY A 682 -42.05 -19.02 49.98
CA GLY A 682 -42.27 -20.46 49.97
C GLY A 682 -41.27 -21.21 50.84
N GLU A 683 -41.56 -21.34 52.14
CA GLU A 683 -40.81 -22.10 53.14
C GLU A 683 -40.62 -23.61 52.79
N PRO A 684 -39.62 -24.29 53.40
CA PRO A 684 -39.04 -25.51 52.90
C PRO A 684 -39.82 -26.76 53.32
N GLU A 685 -40.09 -27.68 52.38
CA GLU A 685 -40.45 -29.06 52.70
C GLU A 685 -39.32 -30.04 52.32
N ASP A 686 -38.93 -30.79 53.35
CA ASP A 686 -38.04 -31.94 53.37
C ASP A 686 -38.29 -32.96 52.23
N GLY A 687 -37.18 -33.49 51.69
CA GLY A 687 -37.10 -34.93 51.40
C GLY A 687 -36.83 -35.35 49.94
N SER A 688 -35.58 -35.79 49.72
CA SER A 688 -35.16 -36.89 48.84
C SER A 688 -35.69 -36.92 47.39
N ASP A 689 -34.82 -36.65 46.43
CA ASP A 689 -34.12 -37.70 45.67
C ASP A 689 -33.06 -37.07 44.76
N GLU A 690 -31.87 -37.66 44.76
CA GLU A 690 -30.81 -37.40 43.78
C GLU A 690 -31.32 -37.86 42.40
N GLN A 691 -31.76 -36.91 41.57
CA GLN A 691 -31.78 -37.06 40.11
C GLN A 691 -30.77 -36.09 39.52
N GLU A 692 -29.92 -36.65 38.67
CA GLU A 692 -28.85 -36.00 37.93
C GLU A 692 -29.40 -34.73 37.25
N PHE A 693 -28.89 -33.56 37.64
CA PHE A 693 -29.00 -32.36 36.83
C PHE A 693 -28.19 -32.61 35.56
N GLU A 694 -28.89 -32.90 34.46
CA GLU A 694 -28.36 -32.60 33.13
C GLU A 694 -28.10 -31.09 33.07
N SER A 695 -26.89 -30.76 32.61
CA SER A 695 -26.43 -29.40 32.36
C SER A 695 -27.44 -28.69 31.45
N GLU A 696 -28.27 -27.79 32.01
CA GLU A 696 -28.94 -26.78 31.20
C GLU A 696 -27.82 -26.00 30.49
N GLY A 697 -27.84 -26.03 29.16
CA GLY A 697 -26.84 -25.39 28.31
C GLY A 697 -26.75 -23.91 28.65
N GLU A 698 -25.53 -23.38 28.68
CA GLU A 698 -25.28 -21.95 28.71
C GLU A 698 -25.84 -21.38 27.38
N GLU A 699 -26.90 -20.55 27.46
CA GLU A 699 -27.47 -19.86 26.31
C GLU A 699 -26.38 -18.99 25.66
N GLU A 700 -26.19 -19.07 24.34
CA GLU A 700 -25.13 -18.32 23.67
C GLU A 700 -25.51 -16.83 23.54
N ASP A 701 -24.55 -15.94 23.78
CA ASP A 701 -24.75 -14.50 23.62
C ASP A 701 -25.01 -14.15 22.14
N TYR A 702 -25.94 -13.22 21.89
CA TYR A 702 -26.32 -12.80 20.54
C TYR A 702 -25.18 -12.06 19.81
N SER A 703 -24.92 -12.45 18.57
CA SER A 703 -24.00 -11.78 17.66
C SER A 703 -24.70 -11.14 16.46
N SER A 704 -24.16 -10.01 15.99
CA SER A 704 -24.74 -9.28 14.86
C SER A 704 -24.55 -10.04 13.54
N PRO A 705 -25.54 -9.99 12.64
CA PRO A 705 -25.47 -10.69 11.35
C PRO A 705 -24.45 -10.05 10.41
N GLN A 706 -24.01 -10.82 9.40
CA GLN A 706 -23.17 -10.28 8.31
C GLN A 706 -23.85 -9.07 7.65
N GLU A 707 -23.10 -8.02 7.36
CA GLU A 707 -23.64 -6.84 6.67
C GLU A 707 -24.00 -7.09 5.20
N VAL A 708 -24.82 -6.22 4.63
CA VAL A 708 -25.22 -6.27 3.22
C VAL A 708 -24.41 -5.26 2.42
N ASP A 709 -23.53 -5.75 1.53
CA ASP A 709 -22.50 -4.96 0.83
C ASP A 709 -22.95 -3.62 0.22
N TYR A 710 -24.16 -3.53 -0.36
CA TYR A 710 -24.64 -2.30 -0.99
C TYR A 710 -25.42 -1.37 -0.06
N ARG A 711 -25.95 -1.92 1.04
CA ARG A 711 -26.65 -1.17 2.09
C ARG A 711 -25.66 -0.59 3.09
N GLY A 712 -24.52 -1.27 3.29
CA GLY A 712 -23.41 -0.82 4.11
C GLY A 712 -23.77 -0.57 5.57
N GLU A 713 -22.97 0.25 6.22
CA GLU A 713 -23.08 0.54 7.66
C GLU A 713 -24.02 1.72 7.89
N PHE A 714 -25.12 1.47 8.60
CA PHE A 714 -26.08 2.50 9.02
C PHE A 714 -26.04 2.69 10.54
N LYS A 715 -25.61 3.89 10.97
CA LYS A 715 -25.41 4.27 12.38
C LYS A 715 -26.40 5.38 12.79
N PRO A 716 -27.64 5.03 13.19
CA PRO A 716 -28.74 5.99 13.34
C PRO A 716 -28.53 7.04 14.45
N GLU A 717 -27.96 6.67 15.60
CA GLU A 717 -27.76 7.60 16.73
C GLU A 717 -26.71 8.67 16.38
N LEU A 718 -25.57 8.23 15.84
CA LEU A 718 -24.49 9.10 15.39
C LEU A 718 -24.94 10.01 14.24
N SER A 719 -25.66 9.44 13.27
CA SER A 719 -26.13 10.21 12.11
C SER A 719 -27.13 11.30 12.50
N GLN A 720 -28.04 11.01 13.44
CA GLN A 720 -28.98 12.01 13.95
C GLN A 720 -28.23 13.12 14.72
N LEU A 721 -27.25 12.77 15.56
CA LEU A 721 -26.42 13.75 16.27
C LEU A 721 -25.68 14.68 15.30
N LEU A 722 -24.98 14.11 14.31
CA LEU A 722 -24.27 14.88 13.29
C LEU A 722 -25.22 15.79 12.50
N SER A 723 -26.43 15.30 12.18
CA SER A 723 -27.45 16.10 11.51
C SER A 723 -27.93 17.27 12.39
N GLN A 724 -28.18 17.05 13.68
CA GLN A 724 -28.59 18.09 14.62
C GLN A 724 -27.50 19.15 14.84
N MET A 725 -26.23 18.75 14.99
CA MET A 725 -25.10 19.67 15.11
C MET A 725 -24.96 20.54 13.86
N GLN A 726 -25.12 19.96 12.67
CA GLN A 726 -25.12 20.71 11.40
C GLN A 726 -26.29 21.71 11.31
N MET A 727 -27.49 21.33 11.77
CA MET A 727 -28.65 22.24 11.80
C MET A 727 -28.45 23.40 12.80
N MET A 728 -27.71 23.18 13.89
CA MET A 728 -27.33 24.23 14.83
C MET A 728 -26.31 25.20 14.21
N GLU A 729 -25.36 24.70 13.41
CA GLU A 729 -24.36 25.53 12.70
C GLU A 729 -24.93 26.30 11.50
N SER A 730 -25.90 25.74 10.78
CA SER A 730 -26.48 26.37 9.57
C SER A 730 -27.44 27.54 9.87
N GLY A 731 -27.80 27.76 11.14
CA GLY A 731 -28.64 28.87 11.58
C GLY A 731 -30.13 28.75 11.19
N GLU A 732 -30.58 27.58 10.71
CA GLU A 732 -31.96 27.37 10.25
C GLU A 732 -33.01 27.31 11.39
N MET A 733 -32.59 27.35 12.66
CA MET A 733 -33.47 27.43 13.83
C MET A 733 -33.37 28.78 14.56
N SER A 734 -33.58 29.88 13.83
CA SER A 734 -33.73 31.23 14.40
C SER A 734 -35.22 31.60 14.55
N GLU A 735 -35.98 30.84 15.34
CA GLU A 735 -37.21 31.36 15.95
C GLU A 735 -37.61 30.56 17.21
N GLY A 736 -36.73 30.55 18.23
CA GLY A 736 -37.15 30.34 19.61
C GLY A 736 -36.36 29.29 20.40
N GLY A 737 -35.22 29.70 20.97
CA GLY A 737 -34.54 28.97 22.06
C GLY A 737 -33.03 28.94 21.87
N GLU A 738 -32.29 29.68 22.71
CA GLU A 738 -30.85 29.45 22.88
C GLU A 738 -30.68 28.05 23.51
N MET A 739 -30.16 27.07 22.77
CA MET A 739 -29.60 25.85 23.35
C MET A 739 -28.12 26.08 23.66
N GLU A 740 -27.66 25.54 24.80
CA GLU A 740 -26.25 25.58 25.19
C GLU A 740 -25.41 24.65 24.28
N PRO A 741 -24.16 25.02 23.93
CA PRO A 741 -23.28 24.16 23.15
C PRO A 741 -22.93 22.89 23.93
N ILE A 742 -23.07 21.72 23.29
CA ILE A 742 -22.74 20.39 23.85
C ILE A 742 -21.27 20.40 24.30
N THR A 743 -21.01 19.98 25.54
CA THR A 743 -19.64 19.94 26.10
C THR A 743 -18.89 18.69 25.65
N GLN A 744 -17.55 18.75 25.63
CA GLN A 744 -16.71 17.60 25.25
C GLN A 744 -16.89 16.41 26.20
N GLU A 745 -17.06 16.66 27.50
CA GLU A 745 -17.30 15.62 28.51
C GLU A 745 -18.65 14.91 28.28
N GLN A 746 -19.70 15.65 27.89
CA GLN A 746 -20.98 15.07 27.50
C GLN A 746 -20.83 14.17 26.26
N LEU A 747 -20.12 14.63 25.23
CA LEU A 747 -19.90 13.85 23.99
C LEU A 747 -19.11 12.53 24.24
N GLU A 748 -18.13 12.57 25.15
CA GLU A 748 -17.33 11.40 25.56
C GLU A 748 -18.15 10.36 26.32
N GLU A 749 -18.99 10.78 27.26
CA GLU A 749 -19.88 9.89 27.99
C GLU A 749 -20.96 9.28 27.07
N MET A 750 -21.39 10.02 26.04
CA MET A 750 -22.43 9.62 25.09
C MET A 750 -21.97 8.57 24.08
N MET A 751 -20.78 8.72 23.49
CA MET A 751 -20.25 7.70 22.58
C MET A 751 -19.93 6.39 23.31
N LYS A 752 -19.53 6.45 24.58
CA LYS A 752 -19.26 5.26 25.37
C LYS A 752 -20.51 4.41 25.61
N ASN A 753 -21.68 5.03 25.66
CA ASN A 753 -22.97 4.38 25.91
C ASN A 753 -23.74 4.05 24.61
N ALA A 754 -23.20 4.37 23.43
CA ALA A 754 -23.84 4.07 22.16
C ALA A 754 -23.72 2.56 21.84
N PRO A 755 -24.81 1.89 21.43
CA PRO A 755 -24.79 0.44 21.15
C PRO A 755 -23.89 0.08 19.97
N GLU A 756 -23.69 1.03 19.07
CA GLU A 756 -22.77 0.93 17.93
C GLU A 756 -21.30 0.75 18.35
N MET A 757 -20.92 1.23 19.55
CA MET A 757 -19.54 1.14 20.09
C MET A 757 -19.31 -0.12 20.93
N GLU A 758 -20.37 -0.74 21.47
CA GLU A 758 -20.29 -2.04 22.14
C GLU A 758 -19.99 -3.17 21.14
N MET A 759 -20.45 -3.03 19.89
CA MET A 759 -20.21 -3.98 18.79
C MET A 759 -18.72 -4.10 18.39
N GLU A 760 -17.88 -3.11 18.70
CA GLU A 760 -16.49 -3.02 18.23
C GLU A 760 -15.45 -3.61 19.20
N GLN A 761 -15.85 -3.94 20.44
CA GLN A 761 -14.96 -4.61 21.41
C GLN A 761 -14.80 -6.09 21.07
N THR A 762 -13.90 -6.40 20.14
CA THR A 762 -13.44 -7.78 19.94
C THR A 762 -12.72 -8.25 21.21
N GLU A 763 -13.07 -9.44 21.70
CA GLU A 763 -12.48 -10.03 22.91
C GLU A 763 -10.93 -10.04 22.83
N GLY A 764 -10.27 -9.11 23.52
CA GLY A 764 -8.82 -9.13 23.69
C GLY A 764 -8.08 -7.79 23.71
N GLU A 765 -8.70 -6.66 23.34
CA GLU A 765 -8.02 -5.35 23.38
C GLU A 765 -8.27 -4.61 24.71
N GLU A 766 -7.36 -4.79 25.68
CA GLU A 766 -7.25 -3.90 26.84
C GLU A 766 -6.79 -2.50 26.35
N GLY A 767 -7.75 -1.67 25.93
CA GLY A 767 -7.47 -0.32 25.43
C GLY A 767 -8.66 0.56 25.00
N GLY A 768 -9.90 0.03 25.02
CA GLY A 768 -11.09 0.70 24.44
C GLY A 768 -11.32 2.15 24.88
N ASP A 769 -11.19 2.46 26.17
CA ASP A 769 -11.39 3.83 26.69
C ASP A 769 -10.41 4.86 26.09
N GLN A 770 -9.21 4.42 25.70
CA GLN A 770 -8.19 5.29 25.13
C GLN A 770 -8.39 5.50 23.63
N GLN A 771 -8.89 4.47 22.92
CA GLN A 771 -9.30 4.55 21.51
C GLN A 771 -10.52 5.47 21.33
N VAL A 772 -11.55 5.36 22.17
CA VAL A 772 -12.76 6.21 22.09
C VAL A 772 -12.41 7.69 22.31
N SER A 773 -11.51 7.99 23.26
CA SER A 773 -11.07 9.37 23.51
C SER A 773 -10.20 9.94 22.36
N GLU A 774 -9.28 9.16 21.78
CA GLU A 774 -8.51 9.58 20.59
C GLU A 774 -9.41 9.74 19.35
N MET A 775 -10.45 8.93 19.23
CA MET A 775 -11.44 8.97 18.17
C MET A 775 -12.36 10.18 18.26
N ILE A 776 -12.80 10.54 19.46
CA ILE A 776 -13.52 11.79 19.72
C ILE A 776 -12.61 12.98 19.51
N GLU A 777 -11.34 12.91 19.93
CA GLU A 777 -10.39 13.97 19.64
C GLU A 777 -10.20 14.11 18.13
N ASN A 778 -10.13 13.03 17.35
CA ASN A 778 -10.03 13.08 15.89
C ASN A 778 -11.31 13.54 15.21
N LEU A 779 -12.49 13.10 15.67
CA LEU A 779 -13.80 13.55 15.17
C LEU A 779 -14.05 15.01 15.50
N MET A 780 -13.84 15.41 16.76
CA MET A 780 -13.90 16.79 17.19
C MET A 780 -12.85 17.59 16.48
N LYS A 781 -11.67 17.04 16.16
CA LYS A 781 -10.68 17.70 15.33
C LYS A 781 -11.06 17.67 13.85
N GLU A 782 -11.93 16.81 13.34
CA GLU A 782 -12.45 16.84 11.97
C GLU A 782 -13.57 17.88 11.85
N LEU A 783 -14.50 17.88 12.80
CA LEU A 783 -15.56 18.87 13.01
C LEU A 783 -14.96 20.25 13.33
N GLN A 784 -13.96 20.30 14.20
CA GLN A 784 -13.17 21.49 14.47
C GLN A 784 -12.20 21.77 13.32
N LYS A 785 -11.65 20.83 12.55
CA LYS A 785 -10.84 21.14 11.34
C LYS A 785 -11.67 21.75 10.23
N ARG A 786 -13.01 21.64 10.29
CA ARG A 786 -13.89 22.47 9.47
C ARG A 786 -13.76 23.97 9.85
N ASP A 787 -13.22 24.33 11.02
CA ASP A 787 -12.98 25.74 11.43
C ASP A 787 -11.75 26.11 12.35
N THR A 788 -10.85 25.20 12.76
CA THR A 788 -10.10 25.38 14.04
C THR A 788 -8.71 24.73 14.18
N GLU A 789 -7.99 24.36 13.13
CA GLU A 789 -6.53 24.11 13.28
C GLU A 789 -5.74 25.42 13.19
N ASN A 790 -5.83 26.25 14.24
CA ASN A 790 -4.95 27.41 14.36
C ASN A 790 -4.66 27.97 15.76
N GLN A 791 -4.35 27.13 16.77
CA GLN A 791 -4.16 27.60 18.16
C GLN A 791 -2.74 27.59 18.74
N GLN A 792 -1.66 27.36 17.97
CA GLN A 792 -0.29 27.50 18.50
C GLN A 792 0.47 28.79 18.13
N PHE A 793 -0.15 29.69 17.39
CA PHE A 793 0.32 31.07 17.28
C PHE A 793 -0.86 31.98 17.60
N GLN A 794 -0.80 32.74 18.70
CA GLN A 794 -1.74 33.83 18.93
C GLN A 794 -1.31 35.06 18.10
N PRO A 795 -2.10 35.50 17.10
CA PRO A 795 -2.35 36.91 16.90
C PRO A 795 -3.52 37.34 17.81
N GLY A 796 -3.62 38.63 18.08
CA GLY A 796 -4.70 39.21 18.91
C GLY A 796 -6.10 38.97 18.36
N PRO A 797 -7.15 39.46 19.05
CA PRO A 797 -8.53 39.10 18.75
C PRO A 797 -8.96 39.63 17.38
N SER A 798 -9.15 38.74 16.42
CA SER A 798 -9.76 39.04 15.12
C SER A 798 -11.27 38.78 15.18
N GLN A 799 -12.06 39.84 15.01
CA GLN A 799 -13.51 39.77 14.83
C GLN A 799 -13.85 39.10 13.49
N HIS A 800 -14.75 38.12 13.51
CA HIS A 800 -15.32 37.53 12.31
C HIS A 800 -16.23 38.55 11.60
N VAL A 801 -16.10 38.69 10.27
CA VAL A 801 -17.04 39.44 9.42
C VAL A 801 -17.40 38.58 8.20
N ASP A 802 -18.71 38.40 8.00
CA ASP A 802 -19.36 37.54 7.01
C ASP A 802 -18.93 37.76 5.53
N GLU A 803 -19.32 36.80 4.68
CA GLU A 803 -19.11 36.72 3.22
C GLU A 803 -19.63 37.92 2.39
N ASP A 804 -20.30 38.89 3.01
CA ASP A 804 -20.68 40.18 2.40
C ASP A 804 -19.65 41.32 2.62
N GLY A 805 -18.51 41.03 3.25
CA GLY A 805 -17.52 42.05 3.58
C GLY A 805 -16.96 42.75 2.33
N GLY A 806 -17.06 44.07 2.31
CA GLY A 806 -16.53 44.94 1.26
C GLY A 806 -14.99 45.02 1.22
N PRO A 807 -14.41 45.97 0.46
CA PRO A 807 -12.96 46.12 0.34
C PRO A 807 -12.28 46.31 1.72
N LEU A 808 -11.21 45.54 1.96
CA LEU A 808 -10.41 45.61 3.17
C LEU A 808 -9.53 46.88 3.19
N THR A 809 -9.16 47.34 4.38
CA THR A 809 -8.24 48.48 4.57
C THR A 809 -7.07 48.07 5.45
N ALA A 810 -5.84 48.21 4.95
CA ALA A 810 -4.63 48.07 5.75
C ALA A 810 -4.57 49.20 6.81
N THR A 811 -4.74 48.84 8.07
CA THR A 811 -4.67 49.79 9.21
C THR A 811 -3.42 49.60 10.06
N GLU A 812 -2.77 48.45 9.95
CA GLU A 812 -1.56 48.08 10.69
C GLU A 812 -0.28 48.29 9.85
N PRO A 813 0.88 48.55 10.49
CA PRO A 813 2.16 48.63 9.79
C PRO A 813 2.55 47.26 9.18
N ASP A 814 3.20 47.28 8.03
CA ASP A 814 3.62 46.09 7.25
C ASP A 814 2.46 45.21 6.74
N THR A 815 1.25 45.79 6.68
CA THR A 815 0.07 45.16 6.09
C THR A 815 -0.26 45.80 4.73
N TYR A 816 -0.51 44.98 3.72
CA TYR A 816 -0.77 45.41 2.34
C TYR A 816 -2.07 44.80 1.81
N THR A 817 -2.85 45.55 1.03
CA THR A 817 -4.06 45.03 0.40
C THR A 817 -3.87 44.83 -1.10
N TYR A 818 -4.31 43.67 -1.61
CA TYR A 818 -4.25 43.32 -3.02
C TYR A 818 -5.65 42.99 -3.57
N PRO A 819 -5.91 43.27 -4.86
CA PRO A 819 -7.12 42.79 -5.51
C PRO A 819 -7.05 41.29 -5.73
N GLU A 820 -8.22 40.64 -5.73
CA GLU A 820 -8.40 39.25 -6.12
C GLU A 820 -9.19 39.17 -7.42
N TRP A 821 -8.80 38.26 -8.31
CA TRP A 821 -9.48 38.07 -9.57
C TRP A 821 -10.65 37.11 -9.41
N ASP A 822 -11.87 37.58 -9.69
CA ASP A 822 -13.05 36.73 -9.76
C ASP A 822 -13.28 36.26 -11.19
N PHE A 823 -12.93 35.01 -11.47
CA PHE A 823 -13.05 34.46 -12.82
C PHE A 823 -14.52 34.29 -13.28
N ARG A 824 -15.46 34.15 -12.35
CA ARG A 824 -16.90 34.00 -12.66
C ARG A 824 -17.49 35.32 -13.10
N ALA A 825 -17.18 36.39 -12.37
CA ALA A 825 -17.60 37.74 -12.72
C ALA A 825 -16.73 38.35 -13.83
N ASN A 826 -15.55 37.78 -14.10
CA ASN A 826 -14.52 38.34 -14.98
C ASN A 826 -14.16 39.79 -14.60
N GLU A 827 -14.11 40.04 -13.28
CA GLU A 827 -13.85 41.35 -12.67
C GLU A 827 -12.93 41.19 -11.45
N TYR A 828 -12.22 42.27 -11.10
CA TYR A 828 -11.41 42.28 -9.88
C TYR A 828 -12.25 42.69 -8.68
N LYS A 829 -12.10 41.97 -7.57
CA LYS A 829 -12.53 42.42 -6.25
C LYS A 829 -11.45 43.37 -5.70
N PRO A 830 -11.73 44.67 -5.55
CA PRO A 830 -10.73 45.64 -5.12
C PRO A 830 -10.39 45.44 -3.64
N ASN A 831 -9.10 45.50 -3.29
CA ASN A 831 -8.58 45.37 -1.92
C ASN A 831 -9.18 44.18 -1.16
N TRP A 832 -9.29 43.03 -1.81
CA TRP A 832 -9.99 41.87 -1.27
C TRP A 832 -9.12 41.05 -0.33
N CYS A 833 -7.82 40.99 -0.58
CA CYS A 833 -6.88 40.20 0.19
C CYS A 833 -5.92 41.10 0.96
N MET A 834 -5.64 40.73 2.21
CA MET A 834 -4.73 41.41 3.10
C MET A 834 -3.50 40.52 3.38
N VAL A 835 -2.32 41.07 3.07
CA VAL A 835 -1.02 40.44 3.24
C VAL A 835 -0.32 41.07 4.43
N HIS A 836 0.13 40.26 5.38
CA HIS A 836 0.91 40.67 6.55
C HIS A 836 2.37 40.28 6.35
N GLU A 837 3.23 41.26 6.11
CA GLU A 837 4.66 41.04 5.96
C GLU A 837 5.33 40.94 7.33
N LYS A 838 6.07 39.84 7.57
CA LYS A 838 6.80 39.56 8.81
C LYS A 838 8.22 39.11 8.47
N ILE A 839 9.20 39.55 9.26
CA ILE A 839 10.57 39.06 9.15
C ILE A 839 10.68 37.72 9.90
N MET A 840 11.27 36.71 9.26
CA MET A 840 11.46 35.39 9.86
C MET A 840 12.36 35.47 11.11
N THR A 841 12.03 34.69 12.14
CA THR A 841 12.80 34.66 13.40
C THR A 841 14.13 33.92 13.25
N ASP A 842 15.09 34.23 14.13
CA ASP A 842 16.43 33.61 14.09
C ASP A 842 16.42 32.21 14.74
N GLY A 843 16.85 31.20 13.99
CA GLY A 843 17.11 29.82 14.44
C GLY A 843 18.58 29.51 14.71
N GLU A 844 18.91 28.21 14.63
CA GLU A 844 20.26 27.72 14.84
C GLU A 844 21.04 27.63 13.51
N PRO A 845 22.32 28.05 13.47
CA PRO A 845 23.11 28.01 12.24
C PRO A 845 23.66 26.61 11.89
N HIS A 846 23.30 25.56 12.65
CA HIS A 846 23.89 24.22 12.47
C HIS A 846 23.42 23.58 11.18
N PHE A 847 22.11 23.60 10.91
CA PHE A 847 21.48 23.00 9.73
C PHE A 847 22.17 23.45 8.44
N PHE A 848 22.30 24.76 8.22
CA PHE A 848 22.92 25.32 7.02
C PHE A 848 24.37 24.84 6.79
N ARG A 849 25.16 24.72 7.87
CA ARG A 849 26.55 24.26 7.78
C ARG A 849 26.64 22.74 7.57
N GLU A 850 25.77 21.99 8.21
CA GLU A 850 25.66 20.54 8.08
C GLU A 850 25.26 20.15 6.66
N THR A 851 24.20 20.77 6.11
CA THR A 851 23.74 20.55 4.73
C THR A 851 24.84 20.81 3.70
N LEU A 852 25.61 21.89 3.85
CA LEU A 852 26.74 22.20 2.96
C LEU A 852 27.89 21.19 3.10
N ALA A 853 28.14 20.68 4.31
CA ALA A 853 29.17 19.69 4.56
C ALA A 853 28.80 18.32 3.98
N GLU A 854 27.56 17.86 4.19
CA GLU A 854 27.01 16.62 3.63
C GLU A 854 27.04 16.64 2.10
N ASN A 855 26.69 17.77 1.50
CA ASN A 855 26.61 17.94 0.05
C ASN A 855 27.86 18.58 -0.56
N ALA A 856 29.03 18.51 0.10
CA ALA A 856 30.25 19.20 -0.34
C ALA A 856 30.68 18.87 -1.78
N GLY A 857 30.48 17.63 -2.23
CA GLY A 857 30.75 17.21 -3.61
C GLY A 857 29.85 17.90 -4.63
N LEU A 858 28.54 17.96 -4.33
CA LEU A 858 27.54 18.62 -5.16
C LEU A 858 27.77 20.14 -5.19
N VAL A 859 28.04 20.76 -4.03
CA VAL A 859 28.42 22.18 -3.92
C VAL A 859 29.60 22.51 -4.82
N SER A 860 30.65 21.68 -4.79
CA SER A 860 31.85 21.88 -5.63
C SER A 860 31.54 21.77 -7.12
N GLN A 861 30.68 20.82 -7.51
CA GLN A 861 30.24 20.65 -8.89
C GLN A 861 29.40 21.83 -9.36
N ILE A 862 28.43 22.26 -8.56
CA ILE A 862 27.55 23.40 -8.85
C ILE A 862 28.39 24.66 -9.00
N LYS A 863 29.30 24.93 -8.06
CA LYS A 863 30.21 26.08 -8.13
C LYS A 863 31.01 26.10 -9.43
N ARG A 864 31.62 24.98 -9.82
CA ARG A 864 32.36 24.87 -11.09
C ARG A 864 31.48 25.10 -12.32
N GLN A 865 30.23 24.64 -12.28
CA GLN A 865 29.28 24.85 -13.36
C GLN A 865 28.86 26.33 -13.49
N PHE A 866 28.65 27.02 -12.38
CA PHE A 866 28.32 28.44 -12.40
C PHE A 866 29.50 29.34 -12.74
N GLU A 867 30.73 28.98 -12.34
CA GLU A 867 31.95 29.67 -12.77
C GLU A 867 32.11 29.69 -14.30
N LEU A 868 31.60 28.68 -15.02
CA LEU A 868 31.60 28.63 -16.49
C LEU A 868 30.54 29.54 -17.14
N VAL A 869 29.53 29.95 -16.37
CA VAL A 869 28.39 30.79 -16.83
C VAL A 869 28.67 32.27 -16.59
N ILE A 870 29.63 32.60 -15.71
CA ILE A 870 30.12 33.97 -15.53
C ILE A 870 30.64 34.47 -16.89
N PRO A 871 30.03 35.51 -17.50
CA PRO A 871 30.52 36.03 -18.76
C PRO A 871 31.98 36.48 -18.59
N GLU A 872 32.88 36.00 -19.45
CA GLU A 872 34.16 36.68 -19.62
C GLU A 872 33.84 38.15 -19.87
N MET A 873 34.38 39.04 -19.04
CA MET A 873 34.10 40.49 -19.04
C MET A 873 34.41 41.21 -20.37
N TYR A 874 34.71 40.50 -21.46
CA TYR A 874 35.13 41.02 -22.76
C TYR A 874 34.80 40.07 -23.93
N ARG A 875 33.53 39.98 -24.38
CA ARG A 875 33.22 39.26 -25.64
C ARG A 875 33.52 40.15 -26.85
N LYS A 876 34.39 39.69 -27.75
CA LYS A 876 34.67 40.35 -29.04
C LYS A 876 33.57 39.99 -30.05
N GLN A 877 32.80 40.98 -30.48
CA GLN A 877 31.83 40.82 -31.57
C GLN A 877 32.52 41.11 -32.90
N LYS A 878 32.68 40.08 -33.74
CA LYS A 878 33.36 40.12 -35.05
C LYS A 878 32.38 40.38 -36.20
N ARG A 879 32.90 40.70 -37.40
CA ARG A 879 32.15 40.93 -38.64
C ARG A 879 31.15 42.09 -38.57
N LEU A 880 31.63 43.26 -38.16
CA LEU A 880 30.89 44.51 -38.13
C LEU A 880 31.35 45.44 -39.26
N GLU A 881 30.45 46.26 -39.79
CA GLU A 881 30.78 47.28 -40.80
C GLU A 881 31.64 48.42 -40.23
N ASP A 882 31.55 48.64 -38.92
CA ASP A 882 32.35 49.60 -38.15
C ASP A 882 32.65 49.02 -36.75
N GLY A 883 33.85 49.24 -36.24
CA GLY A 883 34.31 48.64 -34.98
C GLY A 883 35.67 49.18 -34.51
N GLU A 884 36.15 48.67 -33.39
CA GLU A 884 37.38 49.17 -32.74
C GLU A 884 38.63 48.79 -33.53
N GLU A 885 38.65 47.60 -34.13
CA GLU A 885 39.81 47.08 -34.84
C GLU A 885 39.37 46.11 -35.96
N TYR A 886 40.25 45.88 -36.94
CA TYR A 886 39.97 45.00 -38.07
C TYR A 886 39.95 43.52 -37.65
N ASP A 887 38.99 42.75 -38.16
CA ASP A 887 39.03 41.29 -38.11
C ASP A 887 39.92 40.78 -39.26
N LEU A 888 41.14 40.36 -38.93
CA LEU A 888 42.14 39.94 -39.91
C LEU A 888 41.63 38.80 -40.81
N ASP A 889 40.79 37.92 -40.30
CA ASP A 889 40.24 36.79 -41.06
C ASP A 889 39.32 37.28 -42.17
N THR A 890 38.38 38.18 -41.85
CA THR A 890 37.43 38.75 -42.82
C THR A 890 38.11 39.73 -43.77
N VAL A 891 39.15 40.45 -43.32
CA VAL A 891 39.98 41.26 -44.22
C VAL A 891 40.74 40.39 -45.22
N LEU A 892 41.25 39.23 -44.79
CA LEU A 892 41.90 38.26 -45.69
C LEU A 892 40.91 37.71 -46.71
N GLU A 893 39.72 37.30 -46.29
CA GLU A 893 38.64 36.84 -47.17
C GLU A 893 38.24 37.93 -48.19
N ALA A 894 38.02 39.17 -47.73
CA ALA A 894 37.72 40.30 -48.60
C ALA A 894 38.85 40.56 -49.62
N LEU A 895 40.12 40.44 -49.23
CA LEU A 895 41.25 40.57 -50.15
C LEU A 895 41.32 39.42 -51.16
N ILE A 896 40.97 38.20 -50.75
CA ILE A 896 40.85 37.03 -51.62
C ILE A 896 39.72 37.25 -52.64
N ASP A 897 38.56 37.72 -52.20
CA ASP A 897 37.40 37.99 -53.06
C ASP A 897 37.71 39.08 -54.09
N ILE A 898 38.34 40.19 -53.67
CA ILE A 898 38.84 41.23 -54.57
C ILE A 898 39.80 40.64 -55.60
N ARG A 899 40.66 39.69 -55.19
CA ARG A 899 41.65 39.08 -56.09
C ARG A 899 41.02 38.14 -57.11
N ILE A 900 39.88 37.54 -56.78
CA ILE A 900 39.12 36.63 -57.65
C ILE A 900 38.06 37.39 -58.47
N GLY A 901 37.86 38.68 -58.21
CA GLY A 901 36.94 39.57 -58.95
C GLY A 901 35.50 39.53 -58.44
N VAL A 902 35.30 39.07 -57.19
CA VAL A 902 34.02 39.06 -56.49
C VAL A 902 33.94 40.29 -55.58
N SER A 903 32.74 40.87 -55.43
CA SER A 903 32.53 41.99 -54.51
C SER A 903 32.73 41.50 -53.06
N PRO A 904 33.68 42.07 -52.30
CA PRO A 904 33.96 41.65 -50.94
C PRO A 904 32.86 42.09 -49.96
N GLU A 905 32.80 41.42 -48.82
CA GLU A 905 31.90 41.79 -47.72
C GLU A 905 32.43 43.04 -46.96
N GLU A 906 31.53 43.97 -46.61
CA GLU A 906 31.92 45.26 -45.97
C GLU A 906 32.14 45.15 -44.44
N LYS A 907 31.87 43.98 -43.86
CA LYS A 907 31.88 43.71 -42.41
C LYS A 907 33.28 43.36 -41.87
N LEU A 908 34.22 44.30 -41.95
CA LEU A 908 35.64 44.05 -41.71
C LEU A 908 36.12 44.24 -40.26
N TYR A 909 35.26 44.66 -39.33
CA TYR A 909 35.68 45.10 -37.99
C TYR A 909 35.17 44.20 -36.86
N TRP A 910 35.75 44.34 -35.67
CA TRP A 910 35.26 43.77 -34.43
C TRP A 910 35.25 44.82 -33.29
N ARG A 911 34.39 44.61 -32.27
CA ARG A 911 34.22 45.51 -31.10
C ARG A 911 34.17 44.72 -29.79
N ARG A 912 34.66 45.30 -28.68
CA ARG A 912 34.43 44.74 -27.32
C ARG A 912 33.07 45.18 -26.81
N ASN A 913 32.20 44.23 -26.47
CA ASN A 913 30.92 44.56 -25.83
C ASN A 913 30.97 44.10 -24.37
N LYS A 914 30.84 45.05 -23.43
CA LYS A 914 30.75 44.75 -21.99
C LYS A 914 29.30 44.40 -21.69
N ASN A 915 28.97 43.11 -21.71
CA ASN A 915 27.64 42.64 -21.33
C ASN A 915 27.65 42.42 -19.82
N GLU A 916 27.18 43.40 -19.06
CA GLU A 916 26.98 43.23 -17.61
C GLU A 916 25.74 42.36 -17.38
N ARG A 917 25.91 41.26 -16.62
CA ARG A 917 24.81 40.41 -16.17
C ARG A 917 24.03 41.20 -15.12
N SER A 918 22.75 41.47 -15.40
CA SER A 918 21.83 42.24 -14.55
C SER A 918 20.55 41.42 -14.39
N VAL A 919 20.57 40.50 -13.43
CA VAL A 919 19.49 39.56 -13.13
C VAL A 919 19.05 39.76 -11.68
N ALA A 920 17.74 39.85 -11.46
CA ALA A 920 17.12 39.85 -10.12
C ALA A 920 16.13 38.70 -10.00
N VAL A 921 16.18 37.92 -8.91
CA VAL A 921 15.34 36.73 -8.73
C VAL A 921 14.69 36.69 -7.36
N ALA A 922 13.38 36.47 -7.27
CA ALA A 922 12.71 36.18 -6.01
C ALA A 922 12.31 34.70 -5.95
N PHE A 923 12.68 34.03 -4.87
CA PHE A 923 12.21 32.68 -4.54
C PHE A 923 11.05 32.82 -3.55
N LEU A 924 9.88 32.32 -3.95
CA LEU A 924 8.66 32.28 -3.16
C LEU A 924 8.39 30.82 -2.79
N LEU A 925 8.52 30.53 -1.50
CA LEU A 925 8.38 29.19 -0.92
C LEU A 925 7.00 29.03 -0.31
N ASP A 926 6.36 27.92 -0.61
CA ASP A 926 5.13 27.52 0.06
C ASP A 926 5.45 27.04 1.47
N LEU A 927 4.86 27.66 2.49
CA LEU A 927 4.97 27.25 3.88
C LEU A 927 3.65 26.64 4.39
N SER A 928 2.79 26.15 3.50
CA SER A 928 1.52 25.54 3.87
C SER A 928 1.66 24.18 4.56
N ALA A 929 0.56 23.69 5.14
CA ALA A 929 0.48 22.45 5.89
C ALA A 929 0.88 21.21 5.05
N SER A 930 0.66 21.23 3.73
CA SER A 930 1.03 20.12 2.85
C SER A 930 2.55 19.89 2.80
N THR A 931 3.36 20.91 3.07
CA THR A 931 4.83 20.77 3.12
C THR A 931 5.33 19.99 4.35
N ALA A 932 4.43 19.61 5.27
CA ALA A 932 4.70 18.74 6.41
C ALA A 932 4.75 17.24 6.07
N GLU A 933 4.32 16.84 4.86
CA GLU A 933 4.25 15.44 4.43
C GLU A 933 5.63 14.74 4.50
N ALA A 934 5.63 13.51 4.98
CA ALA A 934 6.83 12.68 5.14
C ALA A 934 7.22 12.00 3.83
N ILE A 935 8.51 12.00 3.50
CA ILE A 935 9.02 11.35 2.30
C ILE A 935 9.17 9.85 2.59
N ASP A 936 8.37 9.02 1.91
CA ASP A 936 8.54 7.58 1.90
C ASP A 936 9.90 7.21 1.28
N GLU A 937 10.85 6.77 2.11
CA GLU A 937 12.09 6.17 1.60
C GLU A 937 11.72 4.85 0.91
N ALA A 938 11.78 4.85 -0.42
CA ALA A 938 11.67 3.64 -1.24
C ALA A 938 12.55 2.52 -0.65
N LYS A 939 11.88 1.43 -0.23
CA LYS A 939 12.40 0.12 0.19
C LYS A 939 13.91 -0.05 -0.06
N LYS A 940 14.73 0.26 0.95
CA LYS A 940 15.98 -0.49 1.12
C LYS A 940 15.58 -1.92 1.50
N PRO A 941 16.16 -2.96 0.87
CA PRO A 941 15.91 -4.33 1.31
C PRO A 941 16.32 -4.45 2.78
N SER A 942 15.40 -4.94 3.60
CA SER A 942 15.63 -5.26 5.00
C SER A 942 16.60 -6.44 5.07
N ASP A 943 17.89 -6.16 5.12
CA ASP A 943 18.89 -7.11 5.55
C ASP A 943 19.62 -6.57 6.79
N ASP A 944 19.75 -7.46 7.76
CA ASP A 944 20.54 -7.40 8.99
C ASP A 944 19.92 -6.78 10.27
N TRP A 945 18.92 -7.48 10.83
CA TRP A 945 18.47 -7.35 12.22
C TRP A 945 19.07 -8.40 13.17
N GLY A 946 20.33 -8.78 12.97
CA GLY A 946 21.07 -9.67 13.89
C GLY A 946 21.93 -8.89 14.90
N ALA A 947 21.69 -9.07 16.21
CA ALA A 947 22.64 -8.64 17.23
C ALA A 947 23.89 -9.56 17.18
N PRO A 948 25.13 -9.03 17.15
CA PRO A 948 26.33 -9.87 17.14
C PRO A 948 26.48 -10.67 18.45
N ASP A 949 26.87 -11.94 18.34
CA ASP A 949 27.07 -12.85 19.49
C ASP A 949 28.31 -12.51 20.35
N ASP A 950 29.21 -11.66 19.87
CA ASP A 950 30.42 -11.24 20.59
C ASP A 950 30.14 -10.10 21.59
N PRO A 951 30.44 -10.26 22.90
CA PRO A 951 30.16 -9.25 23.92
C PRO A 951 30.82 -7.88 23.69
N VAL A 952 31.95 -7.83 22.98
CA VAL A 952 32.68 -6.58 22.71
C VAL A 952 32.04 -5.84 21.54
N GLU A 953 31.70 -6.54 20.45
CA GLU A 953 30.91 -5.96 19.34
C GLU A 953 29.50 -5.57 19.77
N TYR A 954 28.84 -6.36 20.62
CA TYR A 954 27.54 -6.04 21.20
C TYR A 954 27.57 -4.73 22.01
N MET A 955 28.66 -4.49 22.77
CA MET A 955 28.85 -3.24 23.52
C MET A 955 29.19 -2.03 22.65
N VAL A 956 29.71 -2.24 21.43
CA VAL A 956 29.91 -1.20 20.41
C VAL A 956 28.58 -0.92 19.71
N TRP A 957 27.84 -1.95 19.33
CA TRP A 957 26.49 -1.89 18.76
C TRP A 957 25.50 -1.16 19.68
N LEU A 958 25.51 -1.47 20.99
CA LEU A 958 24.73 -0.76 22.02
C LEU A 958 25.17 0.70 22.22
N ARG A 959 26.46 1.01 22.01
CA ARG A 959 26.97 2.39 22.14
C ARG A 959 26.56 3.25 20.96
N SER A 960 26.63 2.71 19.73
CA SER A 960 26.14 3.38 18.53
C SER A 960 24.64 3.68 18.62
N ARG A 961 23.84 2.77 19.19
CA ARG A 961 22.40 2.98 19.42
C ARG A 961 22.05 4.00 20.50
N ARG A 962 22.88 4.19 21.53
CA ARG A 962 22.63 5.24 22.54
C ARG A 962 23.06 6.63 22.09
N SER A 963 23.97 6.75 21.11
CA SER A 963 24.28 8.04 20.49
C SER A 963 23.20 8.50 19.52
N GLU A 964 22.36 7.60 18.99
CA GLU A 964 21.18 7.91 18.17
C GLU A 964 19.92 8.09 19.03
N GLY A 965 19.97 9.05 19.96
CA GLY A 965 18.78 9.49 20.69
C GLY A 965 17.90 10.37 19.80
N LEU A 966 16.71 9.87 19.46
CA LEU A 966 15.53 10.63 19.00
C LEU A 966 15.69 11.49 17.72
N ARG A 967 15.91 10.87 16.56
CA ARG A 967 15.39 11.37 15.27
C ARG A 967 14.84 10.20 14.48
N ARG A 968 13.51 10.07 14.42
CA ARG A 968 12.87 9.18 13.43
C ARG A 968 13.27 9.73 12.05
N THR A 969 13.99 8.96 11.25
CA THR A 969 14.51 9.37 9.94
C THR A 969 13.43 9.24 8.88
N TYR A 970 12.47 10.16 8.90
CA TYR A 970 11.75 10.56 7.68
C TYR A 970 12.08 12.03 7.45
N LYS A 971 12.43 12.40 6.20
CA LYS A 971 12.61 13.80 5.82
C LYS A 971 11.23 14.33 5.40
N ARG A 972 10.87 15.55 5.80
CA ARG A 972 9.65 16.20 5.30
C ARG A 972 9.95 16.99 4.02
N ILE A 973 8.93 17.29 3.23
CA ILE A 973 9.06 18.10 2.01
C ILE A 973 9.76 19.43 2.31
N VAL A 974 9.31 20.15 3.34
CA VAL A 974 9.92 21.42 3.79
C VAL A 974 11.41 21.28 4.12
N ASP A 975 11.86 20.13 4.67
CA ASP A 975 13.26 19.93 5.03
C ASP A 975 14.13 19.82 3.76
N VAL A 976 13.60 19.21 2.69
CA VAL A 976 14.27 19.11 1.39
C VAL A 976 14.26 20.44 0.63
N GLU A 977 13.21 21.24 0.75
CA GLU A 977 13.17 22.61 0.20
C GLU A 977 14.25 23.49 0.83
N LYS A 978 14.39 23.45 2.17
CA LYS A 978 15.47 24.15 2.89
C LYS A 978 16.85 23.72 2.41
N GLU A 979 17.06 22.41 2.18
CA GLU A 979 18.32 21.90 1.63
C GLU A 979 18.58 22.48 0.23
N GLY A 980 17.58 22.50 -0.64
CA GLY A 980 17.71 23.02 -1.99
C GLY A 980 18.02 24.51 -2.06
N ILE A 981 17.35 25.31 -1.23
CA ILE A 981 17.61 26.75 -1.12
C ILE A 981 19.01 27.00 -0.57
N THR A 982 19.44 26.23 0.43
CA THR A 982 20.79 26.35 1.01
C THR A 982 21.88 26.16 -0.06
N LEU A 983 21.72 25.15 -0.92
CA LEU A 983 22.64 24.91 -2.05
C LEU A 983 22.57 26.02 -3.11
N LEU A 984 21.36 26.51 -3.39
CA LEU A 984 21.14 27.57 -4.38
C LEU A 984 21.72 28.91 -3.93
N VAL A 985 21.49 29.32 -2.68
CA VAL A 985 22.01 30.56 -2.10
C VAL A 985 23.52 30.63 -2.20
N ASN A 986 24.22 29.56 -1.83
CA ASN A 986 25.67 29.49 -1.97
C ASN A 986 26.14 29.65 -3.45
N SER A 987 25.29 29.26 -4.39
CA SER A 987 25.53 29.41 -5.83
C SER A 987 25.26 30.83 -6.32
N LEU A 988 24.17 31.47 -5.86
CA LEU A 988 23.80 32.85 -6.19
C LEU A 988 24.83 33.86 -5.68
N GLU A 989 25.33 33.65 -4.45
CA GLU A 989 26.43 34.44 -3.88
C GLU A 989 27.71 34.37 -4.73
N THR A 990 27.94 33.24 -5.43
CA THR A 990 29.09 33.10 -6.33
C THR A 990 28.88 33.87 -7.65
N LEU A 991 27.64 33.98 -8.13
CA LEU A 991 27.29 34.70 -9.37
C LEU A 991 27.19 36.22 -9.18
N GLY A 992 26.79 36.67 -7.99
CA GLY A 992 26.52 38.07 -7.70
C GLY A 992 25.21 38.60 -8.28
N ASP A 993 24.26 37.71 -8.60
CA ASP A 993 22.90 38.08 -9.00
C ASP A 993 22.13 38.61 -7.77
N ALA A 994 21.22 39.58 -7.95
CA ALA A 994 20.38 40.06 -6.85
C ALA A 994 19.27 39.05 -6.58
N TYR A 995 19.05 38.65 -5.32
CA TYR A 995 17.99 37.69 -5.01
C TYR A 995 17.29 37.95 -3.67
N GLY A 996 16.02 37.58 -3.60
CA GLY A 996 15.20 37.57 -2.39
C GLY A 996 14.65 36.16 -2.11
N ILE A 997 14.45 35.84 -0.84
CA ILE A 997 13.87 34.58 -0.39
C ILE A 997 12.71 34.92 0.54
N TYR A 998 11.52 34.47 0.14
CA TYR A 998 10.27 34.76 0.82
C TYR A 998 9.49 33.46 1.01
N GLY A 999 8.77 33.34 2.11
CA GLY A 999 7.79 32.28 2.34
C GLY A 999 6.39 32.85 2.42
N PHE A 1000 5.36 32.07 2.13
CA PHE A 1000 3.98 32.50 2.31
C PHE A 1000 3.11 31.39 2.91
N SER A 1001 2.06 31.80 3.63
CA SER A 1001 1.01 30.92 4.12
C SER A 1001 -0.32 31.68 4.16
N GLY A 1002 -1.41 31.03 3.79
CA GLY A 1002 -2.75 31.61 3.73
C GLY A 1002 -3.63 31.20 4.91
N TYR A 1003 -4.36 32.15 5.47
CA TYR A 1003 -5.45 31.90 6.40
C TYR A 1003 -6.62 32.84 6.09
N GLY A 1004 -7.31 32.57 4.97
CA GLY A 1004 -8.39 33.39 4.47
C GLY A 1004 -7.95 34.73 3.87
N ARG A 1005 -8.93 35.51 3.36
CA ARG A 1005 -8.64 36.77 2.65
C ARG A 1005 -8.04 37.85 3.54
N GLU A 1006 -8.29 37.79 4.85
CA GLU A 1006 -7.88 38.83 5.81
C GLU A 1006 -6.48 38.59 6.39
N ASN A 1007 -5.95 37.36 6.22
CA ASN A 1007 -4.68 36.99 6.82
C ASN A 1007 -3.84 36.10 5.88
N VAL A 1008 -3.21 36.72 4.88
CA VAL A 1008 -2.13 36.07 4.10
C VAL A 1008 -0.80 36.45 4.72
N GLU A 1009 -0.13 35.50 5.37
CA GLU A 1009 1.16 35.73 6.00
C GLU A 1009 2.29 35.65 4.98
N PHE A 1010 3.14 36.67 4.95
CA PHE A 1010 4.29 36.76 4.07
C PHE A 1010 5.57 36.88 4.89
N TYR A 1011 6.44 35.89 4.80
CA TYR A 1011 7.65 35.76 5.59
C TYR A 1011 8.88 36.18 4.80
N THR A 1012 9.52 37.28 5.20
CA THR A 1012 10.79 37.72 4.63
C THR A 1012 11.95 37.01 5.31
N ILE A 1013 12.55 36.03 4.62
CA ILE A 1013 13.75 35.30 5.07
C ILE A 1013 14.99 36.11 4.70
N LYS A 1014 15.04 36.59 3.45
CA LYS A 1014 16.06 37.52 2.96
C LYS A 1014 15.44 38.46 1.95
N ASP A 1015 15.55 39.77 2.18
CA ASP A 1015 15.05 40.74 1.19
C ASP A 1015 16.01 40.91 -0.02
N LEU A 1016 15.51 41.49 -1.11
CA LEU A 1016 16.24 41.67 -2.38
C LEU A 1016 17.46 42.59 -2.25
N ASP A 1017 17.38 43.60 -1.39
CA ASP A 1017 18.43 44.57 -1.07
C ASP A 1017 19.27 44.17 0.17
N GLU A 1018 18.84 43.14 0.89
CA GLU A 1018 19.55 42.60 2.05
C GLU A 1018 20.83 41.85 1.63
N LYS A 1019 21.95 42.12 2.31
CA LYS A 1019 23.20 41.38 2.10
C LYS A 1019 23.17 40.05 2.83
N PHE A 1020 23.75 39.01 2.24
CA PHE A 1020 23.90 37.73 2.89
C PHE A 1020 24.85 37.83 4.09
N THR A 1021 24.30 37.67 5.30
CA THR A 1021 25.01 37.68 6.59
C THR A 1021 24.66 36.42 7.38
N GLU A 1022 25.32 36.16 8.51
CA GLU A 1022 25.05 34.99 9.39
C GLU A 1022 23.61 34.93 9.94
N ILE A 1023 22.80 35.99 9.77
CA ILE A 1023 21.38 36.02 10.14
C ILE A 1023 20.53 35.20 9.15
N VAL A 1024 20.81 35.29 7.85
CA VAL A 1024 20.02 34.61 6.82
C VAL A 1024 20.04 33.07 6.99
N PRO A 1025 21.19 32.41 7.21
CA PRO A 1025 21.23 30.99 7.55
C PRO A 1025 20.37 30.59 8.76
N ARG A 1026 20.27 31.47 9.77
CA ARG A 1026 19.45 31.23 10.96
C ARG A 1026 17.96 31.36 10.66
N ARG A 1027 17.57 32.27 9.77
CA ARG A 1027 16.18 32.39 9.32
C ARG A 1027 15.74 31.20 8.46
N ILE A 1028 16.64 30.66 7.63
CA ILE A 1028 16.38 29.44 6.84
C ILE A 1028 16.07 28.24 7.73
N ASP A 1029 16.77 28.10 8.88
CA ASP A 1029 16.53 27.02 9.84
C ASP A 1029 15.09 27.03 10.39
N ARG A 1030 14.52 28.22 10.63
CA ARG A 1030 13.17 28.44 11.20
C ARG A 1030 12.01 28.26 10.23
N ILE A 1031 12.27 28.02 8.95
CA ILE A 1031 11.24 27.69 7.97
C ILE A 1031 10.45 26.47 8.49
N ALA A 1032 9.12 26.53 8.53
CA ALA A 1032 8.27 25.44 9.01
C ALA A 1032 6.90 25.48 8.31
N PRO A 1033 6.21 24.34 8.19
CA PRO A 1033 4.86 24.28 7.66
C PRO A 1033 3.89 25.00 8.61
N LEU A 1034 2.93 25.73 8.03
CA LEU A 1034 1.92 26.57 8.68
C LEU A 1034 0.51 26.22 8.13
N HIS A 1035 -0.27 27.20 7.67
CA HIS A 1035 -1.70 27.07 7.34
C HIS A 1035 -1.95 26.66 5.88
N ALA A 1036 -2.85 27.31 5.17
CA ALA A 1036 -3.26 26.98 3.81
C ALA A 1036 -2.44 27.75 2.75
N THR A 1037 -2.87 27.71 1.49
CA THR A 1037 -2.10 28.12 0.30
C THR A 1037 -2.85 29.17 -0.52
N ARG A 1038 -2.66 30.47 -0.19
CA ARG A 1038 -3.21 31.62 -0.96
C ARG A 1038 -2.15 32.31 -1.82
N MET A 1039 -1.85 31.73 -2.98
CA MET A 1039 -0.73 32.15 -3.82
C MET A 1039 -0.93 33.51 -4.50
N GLY A 1040 -2.13 33.86 -4.96
CA GLY A 1040 -2.39 35.06 -5.76
C GLY A 1040 -1.87 36.36 -5.12
N PRO A 1041 -2.31 36.70 -3.88
CA PRO A 1041 -1.80 37.87 -3.15
C PRO A 1041 -0.28 37.81 -2.87
N ALA A 1042 0.26 36.63 -2.54
CA ALA A 1042 1.69 36.46 -2.29
C ALA A 1042 2.55 36.70 -3.56
N ILE A 1043 2.08 36.23 -4.72
CA ILE A 1043 2.71 36.48 -6.02
C ILE A 1043 2.64 37.96 -6.36
N ARG A 1044 1.49 38.62 -6.17
CA ARG A 1044 1.35 40.07 -6.40
C ARG A 1044 2.27 40.90 -5.50
N HIS A 1045 2.40 40.51 -4.24
CA HIS A 1045 3.31 41.16 -3.30
C HIS A 1045 4.78 40.98 -3.68
N THR A 1046 5.18 39.76 -4.03
CA THR A 1046 6.53 39.46 -4.52
C THR A 1046 6.84 40.18 -5.83
N ALA A 1047 5.88 40.23 -6.76
CA ALA A 1047 6.01 40.95 -8.02
C ALA A 1047 6.17 42.47 -7.81
N ALA A 1048 5.44 43.04 -6.84
CA ALA A 1048 5.61 44.45 -6.46
C ALA A 1048 7.03 44.73 -5.95
N LYS A 1049 7.57 43.91 -5.04
CA LYS A 1049 8.95 44.01 -4.56
C LYS A 1049 9.98 43.87 -5.69
N LEU A 1050 9.81 42.88 -6.58
CA LEU A 1050 10.69 42.70 -7.74
C LEU A 1050 10.64 43.86 -8.73
N ASN A 1051 9.49 44.51 -8.89
CA ASN A 1051 9.33 45.63 -9.80
C ASN A 1051 10.09 46.88 -9.35
N GLU A 1052 10.34 47.03 -8.05
CA GLU A 1052 11.17 48.11 -7.48
C GLU A 1052 12.66 47.94 -7.79
N VAL A 1053 13.10 46.73 -8.14
CA VAL A 1053 14.51 46.44 -8.47
C VAL A 1053 14.82 46.76 -9.94
N GLU A 1054 15.80 47.62 -10.17
CA GLU A 1054 16.34 47.90 -11.50
C GLU A 1054 17.24 46.75 -11.99
N ALA A 1055 16.64 45.73 -12.62
CA ALA A 1055 17.36 44.64 -13.29
C ALA A 1055 16.85 44.42 -14.73
N ARG A 1056 17.76 44.03 -15.63
CA ARG A 1056 17.41 43.78 -17.06
C ARG A 1056 16.50 42.57 -17.22
N SER A 1057 16.71 41.54 -16.41
CA SER A 1057 15.88 40.33 -16.39
C SER A 1057 15.46 40.06 -14.95
N ARG A 1058 14.15 39.92 -14.72
CA ARG A 1058 13.56 39.65 -13.41
C ARG A 1058 12.85 38.30 -13.44
N PHE A 1059 13.11 37.44 -12.47
CA PHE A 1059 12.52 36.11 -12.39
C PHE A 1059 11.81 35.90 -11.05
N LEU A 1060 10.66 35.24 -11.08
CA LEU A 1060 9.94 34.80 -9.90
C LEU A 1060 9.91 33.27 -9.91
N PHE A 1061 10.54 32.62 -8.94
CA PHE A 1061 10.51 31.17 -8.77
C PHE A 1061 9.51 30.83 -7.66
N LEU A 1062 8.40 30.21 -8.04
CA LEU A 1062 7.45 29.63 -7.11
C LEU A 1062 7.84 28.17 -6.87
N ILE A 1063 8.11 27.82 -5.61
CA ILE A 1063 8.35 26.45 -5.17
C ILE A 1063 7.18 26.10 -4.26
N SER A 1064 6.34 25.17 -4.71
CA SER A 1064 5.14 24.75 -3.98
C SER A 1064 4.90 23.28 -4.27
N ASP A 1065 4.51 22.55 -3.25
CA ASP A 1065 4.16 21.13 -3.34
C ASP A 1065 2.89 20.89 -4.15
N GLY A 1066 1.98 21.86 -4.26
CA GLY A 1066 0.83 21.73 -5.16
C GLY A 1066 -0.28 22.78 -5.04
N ARG A 1067 -1.44 22.41 -5.59
CA ARG A 1067 -2.61 23.24 -5.95
C ARG A 1067 -2.96 24.38 -4.96
N PRO A 1068 -3.23 25.62 -5.44
CA PRO A 1068 -3.71 26.71 -4.59
C PRO A 1068 -5.03 26.38 -3.88
N GLN A 1069 -5.08 26.54 -2.55
CA GLN A 1069 -6.25 26.24 -1.72
C GLN A 1069 -6.21 27.06 -0.42
N ASP A 1070 -7.26 27.83 -0.13
CA ASP A 1070 -7.37 28.64 1.10
C ASP A 1070 -8.85 28.95 1.43
N ARG A 1071 -9.13 29.35 2.67
CA ARG A 1071 -10.47 29.72 3.15
C ARG A 1071 -11.06 30.88 2.33
N GLY A 1072 -12.29 30.70 1.86
CA GLY A 1072 -12.99 31.68 1.02
C GLY A 1072 -12.64 31.66 -0.46
N TYR A 1073 -11.80 30.73 -0.95
CA TYR A 1073 -11.69 30.44 -2.39
C TYR A 1073 -12.82 29.53 -2.90
N SER A 1074 -13.47 28.78 -2.01
CA SER A 1074 -14.64 27.96 -2.33
C SER A 1074 -15.86 28.53 -1.61
N ARG A 1075 -16.85 29.03 -2.36
CA ARG A 1075 -18.23 29.02 -1.89
C ARG A 1075 -18.63 27.55 -1.90
N GLU A 1076 -18.92 26.96 -0.73
CA GLU A 1076 -19.47 25.60 -0.62
C GLU A 1076 -18.50 24.41 -0.87
N GLY A 1077 -17.18 24.61 -0.83
CA GLY A 1077 -16.20 23.50 -0.87
C GLY A 1077 -15.95 22.81 -2.23
N VAL A 1078 -16.79 23.06 -3.25
CA VAL A 1078 -16.73 22.37 -4.56
C VAL A 1078 -15.82 23.05 -5.59
N GLU A 1079 -15.56 24.36 -5.47
CA GLU A 1079 -14.94 25.14 -6.55
C GLU A 1079 -13.42 25.28 -6.48
N LYS A 1080 -12.74 24.18 -6.77
CA LYS A 1080 -11.27 24.12 -6.82
C LYS A 1080 -10.65 24.81 -8.04
N GLU A 1081 -11.44 25.48 -8.90
CA GLU A 1081 -10.98 26.20 -10.11
C GLU A 1081 -10.71 27.69 -9.83
N TYR A 1082 -11.40 28.30 -8.87
CA TYR A 1082 -11.28 29.73 -8.60
C TYR A 1082 -9.84 30.14 -8.25
N ALA A 1083 -9.23 29.42 -7.31
CA ALA A 1083 -7.88 29.69 -6.84
C ALA A 1083 -6.82 29.51 -7.95
N VAL A 1084 -7.04 28.56 -8.86
CA VAL A 1084 -6.19 28.32 -10.04
C VAL A 1084 -6.26 29.52 -10.99
N HIS A 1085 -7.46 30.05 -11.24
CA HIS A 1085 -7.65 31.21 -12.11
C HIS A 1085 -7.14 32.53 -11.51
N ASP A 1086 -7.32 32.77 -10.21
CA ASP A 1086 -6.70 33.94 -9.55
C ASP A 1086 -5.17 33.86 -9.57
N THR A 1087 -4.61 32.68 -9.29
CA THR A 1087 -3.15 32.45 -9.35
C THR A 1087 -2.63 32.67 -10.77
N ARG A 1088 -3.28 32.09 -11.79
CA ARG A 1088 -2.95 32.34 -13.21
C ARG A 1088 -2.97 33.82 -13.54
N GLN A 1089 -3.97 34.55 -13.07
CA GLN A 1089 -4.09 35.98 -13.31
C GLN A 1089 -2.94 36.76 -12.65
N SER A 1090 -2.56 36.42 -11.41
CA SER A 1090 -1.40 37.02 -10.74
C SER A 1090 -0.06 36.78 -11.49
N LEU A 1091 0.10 35.63 -12.13
CA LEU A 1091 1.27 35.31 -12.95
C LEU A 1091 1.29 36.11 -14.26
N ILE A 1092 0.12 36.32 -14.88
CA ILE A 1092 -0.03 37.20 -16.05
C ILE A 1092 0.29 38.65 -15.68
N GLU A 1093 -0.16 39.11 -14.51
CA GLU A 1093 0.18 40.43 -13.99
C GLU A 1093 1.69 40.58 -13.82
N ALA A 1094 2.37 39.61 -13.21
CA ALA A 1094 3.83 39.61 -13.08
C ALA A 1094 4.54 39.68 -14.45
N ARG A 1095 4.06 38.91 -15.44
CA ARG A 1095 4.59 38.96 -16.82
C ARG A 1095 4.42 40.33 -17.47
N ASN A 1096 3.28 40.98 -17.25
CA ASN A 1096 3.02 42.33 -17.76
C ASN A 1096 3.95 43.38 -17.13
N MET A 1097 4.47 43.12 -15.93
CA MET A 1097 5.52 43.93 -15.28
C MET A 1097 6.95 43.59 -15.78
N GLY A 1098 7.08 42.69 -16.75
CA GLY A 1098 8.37 42.24 -17.28
C GLY A 1098 9.10 41.23 -16.37
N ILE A 1099 8.38 40.57 -15.46
CA ILE A 1099 8.90 39.51 -14.59
C ILE A 1099 8.56 38.15 -15.21
N THR A 1100 9.53 37.25 -15.32
CA THR A 1100 9.31 35.90 -15.84
C THR A 1100 9.03 34.93 -14.68
N PRO A 1101 7.78 34.47 -14.51
CA PRO A 1101 7.48 33.46 -13.49
C PRO A 1101 7.89 32.06 -13.95
N PHE A 1102 8.34 31.25 -13.00
CA PHE A 1102 8.66 29.84 -13.15
C PHE A 1102 8.12 29.09 -11.93
N CYS A 1103 7.45 27.96 -12.14
CA CYS A 1103 6.91 27.15 -11.04
C CYS A 1103 7.56 25.77 -11.01
N LEU A 1104 7.98 25.36 -9.82
CA LEU A 1104 8.48 24.02 -9.54
C LEU A 1104 7.51 23.33 -8.59
N THR A 1105 6.97 22.19 -8.99
CA THR A 1105 6.06 21.38 -8.17
C THR A 1105 6.50 19.93 -8.08
N VAL A 1106 6.03 19.24 -7.05
CA VAL A 1106 6.45 17.89 -6.63
C VAL A 1106 5.26 16.93 -6.70
N ASP A 1107 4.05 17.45 -6.81
CA ASP A 1107 2.82 16.70 -6.97
C ASP A 1107 2.82 15.91 -8.29
N LYS A 1108 2.72 14.58 -8.18
CA LYS A 1108 2.65 13.65 -9.33
C LYS A 1108 1.37 13.87 -10.15
N ALA A 1109 0.26 14.26 -9.50
CA ALA A 1109 -0.99 14.67 -10.15
C ALA A 1109 -0.95 16.14 -10.62
N GLY A 1110 0.18 16.84 -10.41
CA GLY A 1110 0.35 18.25 -10.71
C GLY A 1110 0.13 18.64 -12.17
N HIS A 1111 0.31 17.71 -13.11
CA HIS A 1111 0.24 18.02 -14.54
C HIS A 1111 -1.10 18.64 -14.98
N ASP A 1112 -2.23 18.24 -14.37
CA ASP A 1112 -3.56 18.65 -14.85
C ASP A 1112 -3.90 20.10 -14.51
N TYR A 1113 -3.71 20.54 -13.26
CA TYR A 1113 -3.96 21.95 -12.90
C TYR A 1113 -2.79 22.86 -13.27
N MET A 1114 -1.54 22.37 -13.27
CA MET A 1114 -0.39 23.15 -13.71
C MET A 1114 -0.51 23.54 -15.17
N LYS A 1115 -1.08 22.68 -16.02
CA LYS A 1115 -1.36 23.02 -17.42
C LYS A 1115 -2.30 24.21 -17.56
N THR A 1116 -3.32 24.31 -16.70
CA THR A 1116 -4.26 25.45 -16.70
C THR A 1116 -3.64 26.70 -16.07
N MET A 1117 -2.93 26.55 -14.95
CA MET A 1117 -2.30 27.64 -14.21
C MET A 1117 -1.11 28.25 -14.98
N MET A 1118 -0.29 27.41 -15.61
CA MET A 1118 0.98 27.74 -16.25
C MET A 1118 0.95 27.61 -17.77
N GLU A 1119 -0.22 27.63 -18.42
CA GLU A 1119 -0.40 27.40 -19.87
C GLU A 1119 0.61 28.17 -20.75
N ASP A 1120 0.86 29.44 -20.41
CA ASP A 1120 1.76 30.34 -21.14
C ASP A 1120 3.14 30.53 -20.46
N PHE A 1121 3.45 29.70 -19.47
CA PHE A 1121 4.58 29.84 -18.56
C PHE A 1121 5.39 28.54 -18.43
N SER A 1122 6.66 28.66 -18.02
CA SER A 1122 7.52 27.49 -17.82
C SER A 1122 7.31 26.91 -16.42
N TYR A 1123 7.08 25.60 -16.35
CA TYR A 1123 7.01 24.85 -15.10
C TYR A 1123 7.75 23.52 -15.22
N GLU A 1124 8.14 22.94 -14.08
CA GLU A 1124 8.68 21.58 -13.99
C GLU A 1124 8.01 20.82 -12.85
N VAL A 1125 7.59 19.58 -13.14
CA VAL A 1125 7.06 18.63 -12.15
C VAL A 1125 8.16 17.63 -11.82
N LEU A 1126 8.61 17.60 -10.58
CA LEU A 1126 9.62 16.65 -10.12
C LEU A 1126 8.95 15.32 -9.74
N PRO A 1127 9.46 14.16 -10.23
CA PRO A 1127 8.90 12.86 -9.88
C PRO A 1127 9.20 12.45 -8.42
N ASP A 1128 10.20 13.08 -7.81
CA ASP A 1128 10.65 12.86 -6.44
C ASP A 1128 11.26 14.17 -5.90
N ILE A 1129 10.79 14.60 -4.72
CA ILE A 1129 11.27 15.78 -3.99
C ILE A 1129 12.77 15.70 -3.69
N SER A 1130 13.32 14.49 -3.49
CA SER A 1130 14.74 14.28 -3.16
C SER A 1130 15.70 14.82 -4.24
N LEU A 1131 15.18 15.04 -5.45
CA LEU A 1131 15.93 15.60 -6.58
C LEU A 1131 16.02 17.13 -6.55
N LEU A 1132 15.18 17.81 -5.78
CA LEU A 1132 15.06 19.26 -5.74
C LEU A 1132 16.41 19.96 -5.44
N PRO A 1133 17.25 19.52 -4.48
CA PRO A 1133 18.54 20.15 -4.21
C PRO A 1133 19.54 20.10 -5.39
N LYS A 1134 19.41 19.10 -6.27
CA LYS A 1134 20.25 18.97 -7.48
C LYS A 1134 19.66 19.72 -8.67
N ARG A 1135 18.33 19.73 -8.80
CA ARG A 1135 17.61 20.26 -9.96
C ARG A 1135 17.44 21.77 -9.91
N LEU A 1136 17.14 22.34 -8.74
CA LEU A 1136 16.88 23.77 -8.60
C LEU A 1136 18.06 24.65 -9.10
N PRO A 1137 19.34 24.37 -8.76
CA PRO A 1137 20.47 25.12 -9.32
C PRO A 1137 20.64 24.93 -10.84
N GLN A 1138 20.35 23.74 -11.38
CA GLN A 1138 20.43 23.49 -12.81
C GLN A 1138 19.36 24.27 -13.59
N LEU A 1139 18.13 24.35 -13.04
CA LEU A 1139 17.04 25.10 -13.63
C LEU A 1139 17.30 26.59 -13.65
N TYR A 1140 17.77 27.13 -12.52
CA TYR A 1140 18.19 28.53 -12.44
C TYR A 1140 19.20 28.87 -13.53
N ARG A 1141 20.19 28.00 -13.76
CA ARG A 1141 21.14 28.17 -14.84
C ARG A 1141 20.46 28.17 -16.21
N ASN A 1142 19.66 27.16 -16.53
CA ASN A 1142 19.03 27.05 -17.86
C ASN A 1142 18.12 28.24 -18.21
N LEU A 1143 17.51 28.87 -17.20
CA LEU A 1143 16.61 30.01 -17.40
C LEU A 1143 17.36 31.35 -17.47
N THR A 1144 18.54 31.46 -16.86
CA THR A 1144 19.32 32.71 -16.79
C THR A 1144 20.49 32.77 -17.79
N THR A 1145 20.70 31.72 -18.60
CA THR A 1145 21.73 31.64 -19.64
C THR A 1145 21.10 31.68 -21.03
#